data_AF-A0A7W7L252-F1
#
_entry.id   AF-A0A7W7L252-F1
#
_cell.length_a   1.000
_cell.length_b   1.000
_cell.length_c   1.000
_cell.angle_alpha   90.00
_cell.angle_beta   90.00
_cell.angle_gamma   90.00
#
_symmetry.space_group_name_H-M   'P 1'
#
loop_
_entity.id
_entity.type
_entity.pdbx_description
1 polymer ?
#
loop_
_entity_poly.entity_id
_entity_poly.type
_entity_poly.pdbx_seq_one_letter_code
_entity_poly.pdbx_strand_id
1 'polypeptide(L)'
;MRFTQAELQQFRDRAVPDLLPDPLRLLFIGINPGLWTTATGAHFARPGNRYYPALHRAGLISHVFDASAGYQPEDLAELHERGIGVSNLVPRATARADELTREELAAAPARLDALVAAHAPTVVAVLGVTAYRQAFAQPKAKLGEQDSPWPGTRLFVAPNPRGSMRTRPWTRSPRTTGPSGKRPGSSADHQASAPVWQGGFSPARGRTATEETSMTATLVASALAGGHGHRTLFDSLDLTVAPGDVVGVVGANGVGKSTLLRILGGGLAPQAGTVSLAPADAFVGWLPQEHERVPGETVAGYIARRTGCAAAQAEMDEAAEALADPDVTDAAADRYNAALTRWLASGAADLDERVPQVLADLGLDMDGDAAQRTLMTSLSGGQAARVGLAALLLSRFDVVLLDEPTNDLDLDGLERLEAFVQELRGGVVLVSHDREFLARCVTRVLELDLAQRTNRVYGGGYEAYLEERATLRRQAREKYEEFAEQKQDLVSRARTQREWSSQGVRNAMKKSPDNDKLRRKANSELSEKQAQKVRQMESRIARLEEVEEPRKEWRLEFTIGAAPRSSSVVATLNDAVFRQGGFTLGPVSLQVNAGERIGITGPNGAGKSTLLRGLLGRQAPDEGMAALRSSVQIGEIDQARSLLVGTVPLAAVFEALVPEMASGEVRTLLAKFGLRADHVNRPVDELSPGERTRAGLALLQARGVNVLVLDEPTNHLDLEAIEQLEQALETYDGALLLVTHDRRMLDTVRTDRRWQVQDGRVTER
;
A
#
# COMPACT_ATOMS: atom_id res chain seq x y z
N MET A 1 27.55 -13.67 10.15
CA MET A 1 28.63 -12.69 9.86
C MET A 1 28.59 -12.36 8.38
N ARG A 2 28.62 -11.08 7.99
CA ARG A 2 28.37 -10.65 6.62
C ARG A 2 29.67 -10.12 5.99
N PHE A 3 30.04 -10.66 4.83
CA PHE A 3 31.18 -10.18 4.06
C PHE A 3 31.11 -8.65 3.87
N THR A 4 32.25 -7.99 4.05
CA THR A 4 32.43 -6.59 3.69
C THR A 4 32.41 -6.42 2.16
N GLN A 5 32.14 -5.21 1.69
CA GLN A 5 32.15 -4.91 0.25
C GLN A 5 33.54 -5.18 -0.38
N ALA A 6 34.62 -4.93 0.37
CA ALA A 6 35.98 -5.19 -0.07
C ALA A 6 36.27 -6.70 -0.22
N GLU A 7 35.79 -7.53 0.70
CA GLU A 7 35.93 -8.99 0.62
C GLU A 7 35.15 -9.56 -0.57
N LEU A 8 33.92 -9.09 -0.82
CA LEU A 8 33.11 -9.56 -1.94
C LEU A 8 33.75 -9.27 -3.30
N GLN A 9 34.45 -8.14 -3.44
CA GLN A 9 35.09 -7.78 -4.70
C GLN A 9 36.22 -8.73 -5.11
N GLN A 10 36.80 -9.50 -4.17
CA GLN A 10 37.82 -10.51 -4.48
C GLN A 10 37.27 -11.71 -5.27
N PHE A 11 35.94 -11.88 -5.29
CA PHE A 11 35.24 -12.95 -5.99
C PHE A 11 34.71 -12.53 -7.37
N ARG A 12 34.99 -11.29 -7.79
CA ARG A 12 34.67 -10.80 -9.14
C ARG A 12 35.41 -11.66 -10.18
N ASP A 13 34.75 -11.91 -11.30
CA ASP A 13 35.24 -12.69 -12.44
C ASP A 13 35.56 -14.17 -12.17
N ARG A 14 35.30 -14.67 -10.94
CA ARG A 14 35.37 -16.10 -10.63
C ARG A 14 34.06 -16.81 -11.01
N ALA A 15 34.14 -18.13 -11.18
CA ALA A 15 32.98 -18.98 -11.42
C ALA A 15 32.57 -19.74 -10.15
N VAL A 16 31.31 -20.16 -10.11
CA VAL A 16 30.78 -21.09 -9.10
C VAL A 16 30.52 -22.42 -9.79
N PRO A 17 30.95 -23.56 -9.20
CA PRO A 17 30.63 -24.88 -9.74
C PRO A 17 29.13 -25.06 -9.95
N ASP A 18 28.75 -25.67 -11.07
CA ASP A 18 27.37 -26.03 -11.32
C ASP A 18 26.92 -27.10 -10.32
N LEU A 19 25.68 -26.98 -9.82
CA LEU A 19 25.05 -28.02 -9.00
C LEU A 19 24.29 -28.95 -9.95
N LEU A 20 24.84 -30.12 -10.24
CA LEU A 20 24.30 -31.06 -11.22
C LEU A 20 24.19 -32.46 -10.59
N PRO A 21 23.14 -32.73 -9.79
CA PRO A 21 22.92 -34.05 -9.22
C PRO A 21 22.60 -35.09 -10.30
N ASP A 22 22.86 -36.36 -10.01
CA ASP A 22 22.52 -37.50 -10.85
C ASP A 22 21.58 -38.44 -10.07
N PRO A 23 20.30 -38.62 -10.48
CA PRO A 23 19.68 -38.11 -11.71
C PRO A 23 19.29 -36.63 -11.65
N LEU A 24 19.53 -35.89 -12.74
CA LEU A 24 19.08 -34.51 -12.89
C LEU A 24 17.65 -34.47 -13.44
N ARG A 25 16.69 -33.95 -12.68
CA ARG A 25 15.27 -33.85 -13.09
C ARG A 25 14.90 -32.43 -13.49
N LEU A 26 15.28 -31.45 -12.66
CA LEU A 26 14.94 -30.04 -12.84
C LEU A 26 16.22 -29.20 -12.77
N LEU A 27 16.56 -28.53 -13.87
CA LEU A 27 17.72 -27.66 -13.96
C LEU A 27 17.30 -26.19 -13.99
N PHE A 28 17.61 -25.44 -12.95
CA PHE A 28 17.43 -23.99 -12.91
C PHE A 28 18.67 -23.28 -13.47
N ILE A 29 18.44 -22.32 -14.36
CA ILE A 29 19.50 -21.53 -14.98
C ILE A 29 19.37 -20.07 -14.57
N GLY A 30 20.27 -19.60 -13.69
CA GLY A 30 20.43 -18.18 -13.38
C GLY A 30 21.05 -17.39 -14.53
N ILE A 31 21.04 -16.06 -14.43
CA ILE A 31 21.72 -15.20 -15.42
C ILE A 31 23.24 -15.34 -15.26
N ASN A 32 23.75 -14.99 -14.08
CA ASN A 32 25.14 -15.14 -13.67
C ASN A 32 25.24 -15.14 -12.14
N PRO A 33 26.30 -15.74 -11.55
CA PRO A 33 26.48 -15.72 -10.11
C PRO A 33 26.77 -14.31 -9.61
N GLY A 34 26.14 -13.91 -8.50
CA GLY A 34 26.52 -12.70 -7.79
C GLY A 34 27.75 -12.92 -6.91
N LEU A 35 28.47 -11.86 -6.54
CA LEU A 35 29.67 -11.95 -5.69
C LEU A 35 29.45 -12.75 -4.40
N TRP A 36 28.26 -12.63 -3.78
CA TRP A 36 27.90 -13.39 -2.57
C TRP A 36 27.76 -14.89 -2.82
N THR A 37 27.17 -15.28 -3.96
CA THR A 37 27.07 -16.69 -4.38
C THR A 37 28.44 -17.28 -4.60
N THR A 38 29.37 -16.51 -5.16
CA THR A 38 30.75 -16.95 -5.35
C THR A 38 31.54 -17.01 -4.05
N ALA A 39 31.29 -16.11 -3.10
CA ALA A 39 31.93 -16.11 -1.80
C ALA A 39 31.50 -17.30 -0.92
N THR A 40 30.26 -17.75 -1.05
CA THR A 40 29.67 -18.84 -0.25
C THR A 40 29.73 -20.19 -0.94
N GLY A 41 29.93 -20.23 -2.26
CA GLY A 41 29.82 -21.44 -3.07
C GLY A 41 28.38 -21.94 -3.26
N ALA A 42 27.37 -21.23 -2.72
CA ALA A 42 25.98 -21.60 -2.82
C ALA A 42 25.21 -20.71 -3.81
N HIS A 43 24.46 -21.34 -4.71
CA HIS A 43 23.68 -20.61 -5.71
C HIS A 43 22.57 -19.81 -5.05
N PHE A 44 22.31 -18.61 -5.56
CA PHE A 44 21.29 -17.69 -5.03
C PHE A 44 21.44 -17.31 -3.53
N ALA A 45 22.62 -17.48 -2.93
CA ALA A 45 22.94 -17.24 -1.52
C ALA A 45 22.79 -15.80 -0.98
N ARG A 46 22.49 -14.79 -1.80
CA ARG A 46 22.39 -13.41 -1.30
C ARG A 46 21.22 -13.31 -0.30
N PRO A 47 21.41 -12.73 0.90
CA PRO A 47 20.32 -12.50 1.84
C PRO A 47 19.15 -11.78 1.18
N GLY A 48 17.93 -12.30 1.35
CA GLY A 48 16.70 -11.77 0.74
C GLY A 48 16.42 -12.23 -0.70
N ASN A 49 17.21 -13.15 -1.28
CA ASN A 49 16.87 -13.78 -2.56
C ASN A 49 15.66 -14.71 -2.40
N ARG A 50 14.67 -14.63 -3.31
CA ARG A 50 13.42 -15.40 -3.21
C ARG A 50 13.50 -16.80 -3.82
N TYR A 51 14.67 -17.25 -4.30
CA TYR A 51 14.83 -18.56 -4.95
C TYR A 51 14.39 -19.73 -4.03
N TYR A 52 15.06 -19.97 -2.90
CA TYR A 52 14.69 -21.05 -1.98
C TYR A 52 13.28 -20.87 -1.37
N PRO A 53 12.85 -19.66 -0.96
CA PRO A 53 11.45 -19.43 -0.57
C PRO A 53 10.42 -19.76 -1.67
N ALA A 54 10.75 -19.59 -2.95
CA ALA A 54 9.88 -19.97 -4.06
C ALA A 54 9.86 -21.49 -4.27
N LEU A 55 11.00 -22.17 -4.17
CA LEU A 55 11.07 -23.63 -4.23
C LEU A 55 10.25 -24.26 -3.10
N HIS A 56 10.38 -23.76 -1.87
CA HIS A 56 9.61 -24.25 -0.73
C HIS A 56 8.10 -24.04 -0.91
N ARG A 57 7.67 -22.84 -1.33
CA ARG A 57 6.24 -22.57 -1.62
C ARG A 57 5.68 -23.42 -2.77
N ALA A 58 6.53 -23.82 -3.71
CA ALA A 58 6.15 -24.73 -4.79
C ALA A 58 6.15 -26.21 -4.37
N GLY A 59 6.53 -26.52 -3.12
CA GLY A 59 6.67 -27.89 -2.61
C GLY A 59 7.85 -28.65 -3.22
N LEU A 60 8.81 -27.95 -3.81
CA LEU A 60 10.01 -28.55 -4.41
C LEU A 60 11.09 -28.88 -3.38
N ILE A 61 11.06 -28.26 -2.21
CA ILE A 61 11.95 -28.54 -1.07
C ILE A 61 11.11 -28.54 0.22
N SER A 62 11.56 -29.23 1.25
CA SER A 62 10.82 -29.49 2.50
C SER A 62 10.80 -28.31 3.47
N HIS A 63 11.81 -27.44 3.41
CA HIS A 63 11.94 -26.23 4.21
C HIS A 63 12.72 -25.17 3.42
N VAL A 64 12.80 -23.94 3.95
CA VAL A 64 13.54 -22.87 3.28
C VAL A 64 15.03 -22.98 3.62
N PHE A 65 15.88 -23.21 2.62
CA PHE A 65 17.34 -23.25 2.80
C PHE A 65 17.92 -21.85 3.02
N ASP A 66 18.73 -21.69 4.06
CA ASP A 66 19.55 -20.50 4.27
C ASP A 66 20.95 -20.69 3.65
N ALA A 67 21.02 -20.46 2.34
CA ALA A 67 22.28 -20.53 1.61
C ALA A 67 23.24 -19.37 1.90
N SER A 68 22.90 -18.41 2.78
CA SER A 68 23.68 -17.18 2.97
C SER A 68 25.07 -17.39 3.55
N ALA A 69 25.31 -18.55 4.16
CA ALA A 69 26.61 -19.00 4.67
C ALA A 69 27.21 -20.18 3.86
N GLY A 70 26.61 -20.55 2.72
CA GLY A 70 26.91 -21.79 1.99
C GLY A 70 25.80 -22.83 2.15
N TYR A 71 25.90 -23.95 1.41
CA TYR A 71 24.95 -25.06 1.56
C TYR A 71 25.21 -25.82 2.87
N GLN A 72 24.16 -26.10 3.64
CA GLN A 72 24.26 -27.13 4.68
C GLN A 72 24.29 -28.52 4.03
N PRO A 73 24.95 -29.51 4.65
CA PRO A 73 24.97 -30.88 4.13
C PRO A 73 23.55 -31.46 3.92
N GLU A 74 22.59 -31.18 4.81
CA GLU A 74 21.20 -31.59 4.64
C GLU A 74 20.53 -30.95 3.41
N ASP A 75 20.72 -29.64 3.17
CA ASP A 75 20.14 -28.92 2.04
C ASP A 75 20.64 -29.49 0.71
N LEU A 76 21.96 -29.76 0.64
CA LEU A 76 22.59 -30.32 -0.54
C LEU A 76 22.12 -31.75 -0.81
N ALA A 77 21.97 -32.55 0.25
CA ALA A 77 21.42 -33.89 0.16
C ALA A 77 19.98 -33.89 -0.35
N GLU A 78 19.12 -32.98 0.12
CA GLU A 78 17.75 -32.85 -0.36
C GLU A 78 17.69 -32.43 -1.85
N LEU A 79 18.52 -31.47 -2.28
CA LEU A 79 18.61 -31.09 -3.70
C LEU A 79 19.05 -32.26 -4.58
N HIS A 80 19.99 -33.07 -4.10
CA HIS A 80 20.47 -34.26 -4.79
C HIS A 80 19.38 -35.33 -4.89
N GLU A 81 18.71 -35.65 -3.77
CA GLU A 81 17.64 -36.64 -3.73
C GLU A 81 16.48 -36.27 -4.67
N ARG A 82 16.14 -34.98 -4.72
CA ARG A 82 15.05 -34.48 -5.58
C ARG A 82 15.48 -34.25 -7.04
N GLY A 83 16.77 -34.38 -7.36
CA GLY A 83 17.31 -34.15 -8.69
C GLY A 83 17.20 -32.69 -9.14
N ILE A 84 17.34 -31.72 -8.22
CA ILE A 84 17.26 -30.29 -8.50
C ILE A 84 18.68 -29.73 -8.67
N GLY A 85 18.99 -29.28 -9.89
CA GLY A 85 20.26 -28.67 -10.23
C GLY A 85 20.16 -27.16 -10.48
N VAL A 86 21.32 -26.50 -10.38
CA VAL A 86 21.46 -25.06 -10.62
C VAL A 86 22.73 -24.77 -11.42
N SER A 87 22.58 -23.99 -12.48
CA SER A 87 23.69 -23.45 -13.27
C SER A 87 23.37 -21.99 -13.67
N ASN A 88 24.22 -21.38 -14.50
CA ASN A 88 24.06 -20.01 -14.98
C ASN A 88 24.29 -19.94 -16.50
N LEU A 89 23.59 -19.01 -17.18
CA LEU A 89 23.83 -18.67 -18.58
C LEU A 89 25.28 -18.24 -18.77
N VAL A 90 25.75 -17.34 -17.90
CA VAL A 90 27.14 -16.87 -17.85
C VAL A 90 27.78 -17.28 -16.53
N PRO A 91 28.89 -18.05 -16.54
CA PRO A 91 29.51 -18.53 -15.30
C PRO A 91 30.30 -17.45 -14.55
N ARG A 92 30.60 -16.31 -15.18
CA ARG A 92 31.41 -15.22 -14.60
C ARG A 92 30.63 -14.41 -13.55
N ALA A 93 31.20 -14.27 -12.36
CA ALA A 93 30.58 -13.51 -11.29
C ALA A 93 30.76 -11.99 -11.43
N THR A 94 29.67 -11.24 -11.25
CA THR A 94 29.67 -9.76 -11.28
C THR A 94 28.91 -9.16 -10.10
N ALA A 95 29.13 -7.87 -9.81
CA ALA A 95 28.35 -7.18 -8.79
C ALA A 95 26.95 -6.83 -9.32
N ARG A 96 26.87 -6.46 -10.60
CA ARG A 96 25.63 -6.10 -11.31
C ARG A 96 25.53 -6.87 -12.63
N ALA A 97 24.31 -7.22 -13.02
CA ALA A 97 24.06 -8.06 -14.21
C ALA A 97 24.29 -7.31 -15.54
N ASP A 98 24.31 -5.98 -15.52
CA ASP A 98 24.63 -5.11 -16.66
C ASP A 98 26.14 -5.08 -16.98
N GLU A 99 26.99 -5.64 -16.11
CA GLU A 99 28.43 -5.86 -16.37
C GLU A 99 28.71 -7.05 -17.31
N LEU A 100 27.66 -7.80 -17.72
CA LEU A 100 27.79 -8.89 -18.68
C LEU A 100 27.81 -8.34 -20.11
N THR A 101 28.72 -8.84 -20.94
CA THR A 101 28.78 -8.44 -22.35
C THR A 101 27.72 -9.19 -23.16
N ARG A 102 27.36 -8.63 -24.32
CA ARG A 102 26.46 -9.31 -25.27
C ARG A 102 27.06 -10.62 -25.80
N GLU A 103 28.39 -10.65 -25.95
CA GLU A 103 29.11 -11.85 -26.42
C GLU A 103 29.02 -12.98 -25.40
N GLU A 104 29.15 -12.66 -24.11
CA GLU A 104 29.00 -13.65 -23.03
C GLU A 104 27.60 -14.27 -22.99
N LEU A 105 26.56 -13.46 -23.16
CA LEU A 105 25.18 -13.95 -23.22
C LEU A 105 24.91 -14.76 -24.49
N ALA A 106 25.46 -14.33 -25.63
CA ALA A 106 25.32 -15.04 -26.90
C ALA A 106 26.00 -16.42 -26.91
N ALA A 107 26.98 -16.65 -26.02
CA ALA A 107 27.62 -17.96 -25.83
C ALA A 107 26.81 -18.94 -24.96
N ALA A 108 25.78 -18.46 -24.23
CA ALA A 108 25.03 -19.27 -23.29
C ALA A 108 24.26 -20.46 -23.91
N PRO A 109 23.66 -20.37 -25.12
CA PRO A 109 22.99 -21.51 -25.75
C PRO A 109 23.92 -22.73 -25.92
N ALA A 110 25.14 -22.52 -26.42
CA ALA A 110 26.10 -23.61 -26.62
C ALA A 110 26.50 -24.29 -25.30
N ARG A 111 26.61 -23.53 -24.21
CA ARG A 111 26.85 -24.07 -22.86
C ARG A 111 25.66 -24.91 -22.38
N LEU A 112 24.43 -24.43 -22.60
CA LEU A 112 23.23 -25.16 -22.20
C LEU A 112 23.05 -26.44 -23.02
N ASP A 113 23.36 -26.42 -24.32
CA ASP A 113 23.35 -27.62 -25.15
C ASP A 113 24.28 -28.69 -24.59
N ALA A 114 25.49 -28.32 -24.16
CA ALA A 114 26.43 -29.25 -23.53
C ALA A 114 25.89 -29.82 -22.20
N LEU A 115 25.30 -28.99 -21.34
CA LEU A 115 24.74 -29.42 -20.06
C LEU A 115 23.54 -30.35 -20.22
N VAL A 116 22.62 -30.01 -21.13
CA VAL A 116 21.41 -30.80 -21.37
C VAL A 116 21.76 -32.11 -22.08
N ALA A 117 22.72 -32.10 -23.01
CA ALA A 117 23.21 -33.33 -23.64
C ALA A 117 23.87 -34.28 -22.64
N ALA A 118 24.61 -33.75 -21.65
CA ALA A 118 25.32 -34.56 -20.67
C ALA A 118 24.40 -35.15 -19.57
N HIS A 119 23.39 -34.39 -19.14
CA HIS A 119 22.59 -34.75 -17.95
C HIS A 119 21.12 -35.05 -18.23
N ALA A 120 20.64 -34.83 -19.47
CA ALA A 120 19.27 -35.11 -19.92
C ALA A 120 18.15 -34.72 -18.92
N PRO A 121 18.13 -33.48 -18.39
CA PRO A 121 17.10 -33.04 -17.46
C PRO A 121 15.69 -33.14 -18.06
N THR A 122 14.70 -33.46 -17.23
CA THR A 122 13.30 -33.44 -17.67
C THR A 122 12.81 -32.01 -17.95
N VAL A 123 13.28 -31.05 -17.15
CA VAL A 123 12.90 -29.63 -17.27
C VAL A 123 14.12 -28.73 -17.11
N VAL A 124 14.23 -27.74 -17.99
CA VAL A 124 15.17 -26.62 -17.87
C VAL A 124 14.38 -25.33 -17.66
N ALA A 125 14.68 -24.57 -16.61
CA ALA A 125 14.02 -23.32 -16.27
C ALA A 125 15.01 -22.16 -16.23
N VAL A 126 14.98 -21.27 -17.23
CA VAL A 126 15.81 -20.07 -17.30
C VAL A 126 15.16 -18.93 -16.51
N LEU A 127 15.88 -18.41 -15.52
CA LEU A 127 15.39 -17.40 -14.59
C LEU A 127 15.77 -15.98 -15.07
N GLY A 128 14.83 -15.30 -15.72
CA GLY A 128 14.96 -13.94 -16.21
C GLY A 128 14.71 -13.80 -17.71
N VAL A 129 13.53 -13.30 -18.08
CA VAL A 129 13.11 -13.18 -19.49
C VAL A 129 14.03 -12.29 -20.33
N THR A 130 14.55 -11.19 -19.79
CA THR A 130 15.42 -10.28 -20.56
C THR A 130 16.75 -10.94 -20.96
N ALA A 131 17.38 -11.67 -20.02
CA ALA A 131 18.61 -12.39 -20.31
C ALA A 131 18.37 -13.54 -21.30
N TYR A 132 17.24 -14.27 -21.15
CA TYR A 132 16.84 -15.29 -22.12
C TYR A 132 16.66 -14.71 -23.53
N ARG A 133 15.93 -13.59 -23.68
CA ARG A 133 15.71 -12.93 -24.98
C ARG A 133 17.02 -12.56 -25.66
N GLN A 134 18.00 -12.11 -24.89
CA GLN A 134 19.32 -11.74 -25.41
C GLN A 134 20.16 -12.97 -25.76
N ALA A 135 20.24 -13.95 -24.87
CA ALA A 135 21.03 -15.17 -25.06
C ALA A 135 20.55 -16.00 -26.26
N PHE A 136 19.22 -16.12 -26.45
CA PHE A 136 18.62 -16.94 -27.50
C PHE A 136 18.16 -16.14 -28.72
N ALA A 137 18.42 -14.83 -28.77
CA ALA A 137 17.96 -13.92 -29.83
C ALA A 137 16.44 -13.98 -30.12
N GLN A 138 15.62 -14.13 -29.06
CA GLN A 138 14.15 -14.24 -29.15
C GLN A 138 13.46 -13.03 -28.52
N PRO A 139 13.40 -11.84 -29.15
CA PRO A 139 12.96 -10.60 -28.51
C PRO A 139 11.49 -10.62 -28.01
N LYS A 140 10.65 -11.51 -28.55
CA LYS A 140 9.23 -11.63 -28.22
C LYS A 140 8.91 -12.74 -27.19
N ALA A 141 9.91 -13.45 -26.67
CA ALA A 141 9.70 -14.53 -25.70
C ALA A 141 8.96 -14.02 -24.45
N LYS A 142 8.04 -14.82 -23.91
CA LYS A 142 7.22 -14.49 -22.72
C LYS A 142 7.56 -15.43 -21.57
N LEU A 143 7.12 -15.12 -20.36
CA LEU A 143 7.19 -16.07 -19.24
C LEU A 143 6.31 -17.29 -19.53
N GLY A 144 6.76 -18.47 -19.10
CA GLY A 144 6.09 -19.75 -19.34
C GLY A 144 6.93 -20.72 -20.17
N GLU A 145 6.27 -21.78 -20.66
CA GLU A 145 6.88 -22.80 -21.52
C GLU A 145 7.29 -22.19 -22.87
N GLN A 146 8.49 -22.55 -23.36
CA GLN A 146 9.00 -22.19 -24.67
C GLN A 146 9.17 -23.46 -25.52
N ASP A 147 9.32 -23.28 -26.84
CA ASP A 147 9.72 -24.36 -27.72
C ASP A 147 11.12 -24.85 -27.31
N SER A 148 11.18 -26.11 -26.86
CA SER A 148 12.43 -26.71 -26.41
C SER A 148 13.27 -27.18 -27.60
N PRO A 149 14.54 -26.78 -27.70
CA PRO A 149 15.46 -27.30 -28.71
C PRO A 149 15.96 -28.72 -28.38
N TRP A 150 15.68 -29.22 -27.16
CA TRP A 150 16.21 -30.50 -26.67
C TRP A 150 15.12 -31.58 -26.61
N PRO A 151 15.28 -32.70 -27.35
CA PRO A 151 14.31 -33.79 -27.32
C PRO A 151 14.09 -34.34 -25.90
N GLY A 152 12.83 -34.45 -25.47
CA GLY A 152 12.46 -35.00 -24.16
C GLY A 152 12.67 -34.05 -22.97
N THR A 153 13.24 -32.86 -23.17
CA THR A 153 13.40 -31.83 -22.14
C THR A 153 12.38 -30.71 -22.39
N ARG A 154 11.69 -30.23 -21.35
CA ARG A 154 10.82 -29.04 -21.45
C ARG A 154 11.58 -27.79 -21.07
N LEU A 155 11.44 -26.71 -21.84
CA LEU A 155 12.09 -25.42 -21.58
C LEU A 155 11.08 -24.41 -21.03
N PHE A 156 11.41 -23.79 -19.90
CA PHE A 156 10.63 -22.73 -19.28
C PHE A 156 11.46 -21.46 -19.13
N VAL A 157 10.80 -20.32 -19.31
CA VAL A 157 11.32 -19.01 -18.91
C VAL A 157 10.51 -18.52 -17.72
N ALA A 158 11.19 -18.36 -16.59
CA ALA A 158 10.60 -17.94 -15.32
C ALA A 158 11.10 -16.54 -14.93
N PRO A 159 10.39 -15.81 -14.07
CA PRO A 159 10.88 -14.54 -13.55
C PRO A 159 12.18 -14.73 -12.78
N ASN A 160 13.04 -13.71 -12.74
CA ASN A 160 14.25 -13.74 -11.95
C ASN A 160 13.88 -13.65 -10.46
N PRO A 161 14.38 -14.52 -9.57
CA PRO A 161 14.04 -14.54 -8.14
C PRO A 161 14.63 -13.38 -7.32
N ARG A 162 15.37 -12.44 -7.93
CA ARG A 162 15.69 -11.15 -7.29
C ARG A 162 14.38 -10.39 -7.08
N GLY A 163 14.15 -9.89 -5.86
CA GLY A 163 12.88 -9.32 -5.34
C GLY A 163 12.32 -8.12 -6.10
N SER A 164 11.95 -8.35 -7.35
CA SER A 164 11.38 -7.44 -8.33
C SER A 164 10.84 -8.31 -9.47
N MET A 165 9.86 -9.19 -9.19
CA MET A 165 8.93 -9.71 -10.21
C MET A 165 7.79 -10.54 -9.59
N ARG A 166 6.59 -9.97 -9.69
CA ARG A 166 5.24 -10.56 -9.80
C ARG A 166 5.20 -12.09 -10.01
N THR A 167 4.78 -12.85 -8.99
CA THR A 167 4.39 -14.27 -9.17
C THR A 167 2.92 -14.34 -9.57
N ARG A 168 2.62 -14.74 -10.81
CA ARG A 168 1.32 -15.33 -11.15
C ARG A 168 1.34 -16.82 -10.76
N PRO A 169 0.26 -17.39 -10.22
CA PRO A 169 0.19 -18.83 -9.95
C PRO A 169 0.32 -19.63 -11.25
N TRP A 170 1.10 -20.71 -11.21
CA TRP A 170 1.09 -21.74 -12.23
C TRP A 170 -0.22 -22.53 -12.13
N THR A 171 -1.13 -22.34 -13.09
CA THR A 171 -2.26 -23.25 -13.31
C THR A 171 -2.03 -24.09 -14.58
N ARG A 172 -2.55 -25.32 -14.53
CA ARG A 172 -2.19 -26.52 -15.31
C ARG A 172 -2.33 -26.43 -16.85
N SER A 173 -1.42 -27.16 -17.50
CA SER A 173 -1.36 -27.78 -18.85
C SER A 173 -1.98 -27.11 -20.09
N PRO A 174 -1.22 -27.01 -21.21
CA PRO A 174 -1.79 -26.71 -22.53
C PRO A 174 -2.68 -27.84 -23.03
N ARG A 175 -3.83 -27.47 -23.59
CA ARG A 175 -4.69 -28.36 -24.39
C ARG A 175 -3.87 -28.93 -25.55
N THR A 176 -3.73 -30.26 -25.59
CA THR A 176 -3.26 -31.01 -26.75
C THR A 176 -4.20 -30.76 -27.94
N THR A 177 -3.66 -30.23 -29.02
CA THR A 177 -4.26 -30.23 -30.34
C THR A 177 -4.20 -31.64 -30.93
N GLY A 178 -5.34 -32.18 -31.33
CA GLY A 178 -5.46 -33.42 -32.10
C GLY A 178 -6.59 -33.27 -33.13
N PRO A 179 -6.44 -33.82 -34.35
CA PRO A 179 -7.23 -33.41 -35.51
C PRO A 179 -8.59 -34.11 -35.63
N SER A 180 -9.38 -33.59 -36.57
CA SER A 180 -10.71 -33.99 -37.02
C SER A 180 -10.91 -35.49 -37.28
N GLY A 181 -12.08 -36.00 -36.89
CA GLY A 181 -12.57 -37.35 -37.24
C GLY A 181 -14.00 -37.59 -36.74
N LYS A 182 -14.82 -38.24 -37.56
CA LYS A 182 -16.29 -38.36 -37.49
C LYS A 182 -16.80 -39.34 -36.39
N ARG A 183 -18.05 -39.11 -35.95
CA ARG A 183 -18.97 -39.97 -35.15
C ARG A 183 -19.22 -41.38 -35.78
N PRO A 184 -20.01 -42.34 -35.18
CA PRO A 184 -20.82 -42.36 -33.92
C PRO A 184 -20.77 -43.68 -33.08
N GLY A 185 -21.42 -43.71 -31.89
CA GLY A 185 -22.20 -44.89 -31.43
C GLY A 185 -22.09 -45.38 -29.96
N SER A 186 -23.27 -45.50 -29.33
CA SER A 186 -23.75 -46.46 -28.29
C SER A 186 -23.25 -46.47 -26.82
N SER A 187 -24.22 -46.15 -25.93
CA SER A 187 -24.68 -46.84 -24.70
C SER A 187 -23.73 -47.72 -23.86
N ALA A 188 -23.68 -47.49 -22.54
CA ALA A 188 -24.25 -48.36 -21.50
C ALA A 188 -23.88 -47.89 -20.08
N ASP A 189 -24.76 -48.22 -19.14
CA ASP A 189 -24.77 -47.95 -17.70
C ASP A 189 -23.49 -48.33 -16.93
N HIS A 190 -23.26 -47.67 -15.77
CA HIS A 190 -23.04 -48.38 -14.50
C HIS A 190 -23.18 -47.44 -13.28
N GLN A 191 -24.01 -47.87 -12.34
CA GLN A 191 -24.19 -47.35 -10.98
C GLN A 191 -23.02 -47.76 -10.08
N ALA A 192 -22.65 -46.89 -9.12
CA ALA A 192 -22.25 -47.18 -7.72
C ALA A 192 -21.47 -45.96 -7.17
N SER A 193 -22.03 -45.15 -6.26
CA SER A 193 -22.03 -45.32 -4.79
C SER A 193 -21.14 -44.25 -4.16
N ALA A 194 -21.76 -43.36 -3.36
CA ALA A 194 -21.13 -42.28 -2.63
C ALA A 194 -20.27 -42.77 -1.45
N PRO A 195 -19.43 -41.88 -0.89
CA PRO A 195 -19.70 -41.50 0.50
C PRO A 195 -19.74 -39.99 0.75
N VAL A 196 -20.45 -39.69 1.83
CA VAL A 196 -20.82 -38.43 2.44
C VAL A 196 -19.60 -37.62 2.90
N TRP A 197 -19.59 -36.30 2.63
CA TRP A 197 -18.81 -35.32 3.41
C TRP A 197 -19.65 -34.07 3.70
N GLN A 198 -19.44 -33.58 4.92
CA GLN A 198 -20.18 -32.55 5.63
C GLN A 198 -19.87 -31.13 5.12
N GLY A 199 -20.94 -30.33 5.07
CA GLY A 199 -21.02 -28.86 5.16
C GLY A 199 -19.79 -28.00 4.85
N GLY A 200 -19.74 -27.47 3.63
CA GLY A 200 -19.01 -26.26 3.28
C GLY A 200 -19.94 -25.34 2.49
N PHE A 201 -20.25 -24.17 3.05
CA PHE A 201 -21.07 -23.13 2.41
C PHE A 201 -20.43 -22.68 1.09
N SER A 202 -21.24 -22.64 0.03
CA SER A 202 -20.87 -22.15 -1.30
C SER A 202 -21.94 -21.14 -1.71
N PRO A 203 -21.65 -19.82 -1.77
CA PRO A 203 -22.64 -18.85 -2.20
C PRO A 203 -22.58 -18.77 -3.73
N ALA A 204 -23.26 -19.68 -4.41
CA ALA A 204 -23.62 -19.49 -5.81
C ALA A 204 -24.68 -20.51 -6.23
N ARG A 205 -25.94 -20.07 -6.31
CA ARG A 205 -26.80 -20.34 -7.47
C ARG A 205 -28.12 -19.60 -7.41
N GLY A 206 -28.32 -18.72 -8.39
CA GLY A 206 -29.57 -18.07 -8.71
C GLY A 206 -29.50 -17.18 -9.95
N ARG A 207 -28.71 -17.54 -10.98
CA ARG A 207 -28.83 -16.93 -12.32
C ARG A 207 -29.28 -18.04 -13.27
N THR A 208 -30.58 -18.12 -13.49
CA THR A 208 -31.18 -18.91 -14.56
C THR A 208 -30.88 -18.28 -15.92
N ALA A 209 -30.83 -19.13 -16.94
CA ALA A 209 -30.28 -18.85 -18.24
C ALA A 209 -31.06 -17.80 -19.04
N THR A 210 -30.46 -16.61 -19.17
CA THR A 210 -30.42 -15.81 -20.40
C THR A 210 -29.02 -15.19 -20.46
N GLU A 211 -28.18 -15.73 -21.35
CA GLU A 211 -26.91 -15.10 -21.73
C GLU A 211 -27.23 -13.84 -22.55
N GLU A 212 -27.55 -12.74 -21.88
CA GLU A 212 -27.31 -11.42 -22.42
C GLU A 212 -25.88 -11.02 -22.09
N THR A 213 -25.10 -10.81 -23.14
CA THR A 213 -23.77 -10.21 -23.16
C THR A 213 -23.71 -9.00 -22.22
N SER A 214 -23.18 -9.18 -21.00
CA SER A 214 -22.74 -8.07 -20.16
C SER A 214 -21.58 -7.39 -20.92
N MET A 215 -21.90 -6.30 -21.60
CA MET A 215 -20.91 -5.44 -22.22
C MET A 215 -20.12 -4.77 -21.10
N THR A 216 -18.88 -5.19 -20.92
CA THR A 216 -18.02 -4.65 -19.87
C THR A 216 -17.52 -3.26 -20.25
N ALA A 217 -17.84 -2.23 -19.45
CA ALA A 217 -17.51 -0.84 -19.76
C ALA A 217 -16.04 -0.47 -19.50
N THR A 218 -15.53 0.48 -20.26
CA THR A 218 -14.22 1.10 -20.07
C THR A 218 -14.39 2.60 -19.80
N LEU A 219 -13.73 3.11 -18.76
CA LEU A 219 -13.65 4.54 -18.47
C LEU A 219 -12.30 5.08 -18.93
N VAL A 220 -12.32 6.17 -19.71
CA VAL A 220 -11.11 6.84 -20.21
C VAL A 220 -11.11 8.30 -19.77
N ALA A 221 -10.09 8.70 -19.02
CA ALA A 221 -9.77 10.09 -18.74
C ALA A 221 -8.53 10.48 -19.54
N SER A 222 -8.61 11.58 -20.28
CA SER A 222 -7.54 12.06 -21.17
C SER A 222 -7.18 13.51 -20.84
N ALA A 223 -5.89 13.75 -20.60
CA ALA A 223 -5.32 15.05 -20.24
C ALA A 223 -6.11 15.79 -19.15
N LEU A 224 -6.62 15.03 -18.16
CA LEU A 224 -7.57 15.53 -17.18
C LEU A 224 -6.88 16.48 -16.19
N ALA A 225 -7.51 17.61 -15.91
CA ALA A 225 -7.11 18.53 -14.85
C ALA A 225 -8.27 18.77 -13.88
N GLY A 226 -7.96 18.77 -12.59
CA GLY A 226 -8.95 18.89 -11.52
C GLY A 226 -8.44 19.72 -10.35
N GLY A 227 -9.35 20.46 -9.72
CA GLY A 227 -9.02 21.38 -8.64
C GLY A 227 -10.23 22.08 -8.05
N HIS A 228 -9.99 22.95 -7.07
CA HIS A 228 -11.03 23.76 -6.42
C HIS A 228 -10.73 25.25 -6.66
N GLY A 229 -11.68 25.97 -7.26
CA GLY A 229 -11.50 27.37 -7.62
C GLY A 229 -10.27 27.59 -8.50
N HIS A 230 -9.36 28.44 -8.05
CA HIS A 230 -8.11 28.75 -8.76
C HIS A 230 -6.95 27.78 -8.47
N ARG A 231 -7.14 26.81 -7.56
CA ARG A 231 -6.09 25.84 -7.19
C ARG A 231 -6.27 24.54 -7.98
N THR A 232 -5.40 24.33 -8.96
CA THR A 232 -5.25 23.04 -9.66
C THR A 232 -4.52 22.04 -8.76
N LEU A 233 -5.12 20.87 -8.56
CA LEU A 233 -4.59 19.80 -7.69
C LEU A 233 -3.84 18.74 -8.50
N PHE A 234 -4.30 18.46 -9.71
CA PHE A 234 -3.62 17.63 -10.68
C PHE A 234 -3.92 18.16 -12.09
N ASP A 235 -2.97 17.97 -13.00
CA ASP A 235 -3.09 18.33 -14.41
C ASP A 235 -2.58 17.18 -15.30
N SER A 236 -2.98 17.21 -16.57
CA SER A 236 -2.47 16.31 -17.61
C SER A 236 -2.56 14.83 -17.23
N LEU A 237 -3.61 14.42 -16.53
CA LEU A 237 -3.79 13.05 -16.05
C LEU A 237 -4.44 12.18 -17.13
N ASP A 238 -3.74 11.12 -17.53
CA ASP A 238 -4.24 10.09 -18.43
C ASP A 238 -4.50 8.80 -17.65
N LEU A 239 -5.76 8.33 -17.66
CA LEU A 239 -6.16 7.12 -16.98
C LEU A 239 -7.15 6.32 -17.82
N THR A 240 -6.88 5.03 -17.97
CA THR A 240 -7.83 4.07 -18.56
C THR A 240 -8.14 3.00 -17.54
N VAL A 241 -9.42 2.84 -17.23
CA VAL A 241 -9.97 1.83 -16.33
C VAL A 241 -10.72 0.81 -17.18
N ALA A 242 -10.08 -0.32 -17.44
CA ALA A 242 -10.66 -1.41 -18.21
C ALA A 242 -11.46 -2.37 -17.30
N PRO A 243 -12.30 -3.24 -17.88
CA PRO A 243 -12.93 -4.33 -17.15
C PRO A 243 -11.94 -5.22 -16.40
N GLY A 244 -12.18 -5.43 -15.11
CA GLY A 244 -11.29 -6.17 -14.21
C GLY A 244 -10.04 -5.40 -13.75
N ASP A 245 -9.85 -4.15 -14.18
CA ASP A 245 -8.86 -3.28 -13.54
C ASP A 245 -9.39 -2.82 -12.18
N VAL A 246 -8.53 -2.93 -11.16
CA VAL A 246 -8.74 -2.31 -9.86
C VAL A 246 -7.63 -1.30 -9.67
N VAL A 247 -7.96 -0.02 -9.87
CA VAL A 247 -7.03 1.11 -9.79
C VAL A 247 -7.08 1.71 -8.38
N GLY A 248 -6.01 1.55 -7.61
CA GLY A 248 -5.85 2.21 -6.32
C GLY A 248 -5.27 3.61 -6.49
N VAL A 249 -5.97 4.65 -6.04
CA VAL A 249 -5.50 6.03 -6.08
C VAL A 249 -4.84 6.37 -4.74
N VAL A 250 -3.53 6.64 -4.78
CA VAL A 250 -2.72 6.94 -3.60
C VAL A 250 -2.12 8.34 -3.68
N GLY A 251 -1.93 8.95 -2.52
CA GLY A 251 -1.33 10.26 -2.40
C GLY A 251 -1.69 10.91 -1.07
N ALA A 252 -0.96 11.97 -0.73
CA ALA A 252 -1.16 12.72 0.51
C ALA A 252 -2.59 13.29 0.62
N ASN A 253 -3.00 13.63 1.83
CA ASN A 253 -4.29 14.31 2.02
C ASN A 253 -4.31 15.69 1.35
N GLY A 254 -5.42 16.01 0.67
CA GLY A 254 -5.57 17.26 -0.08
C GLY A 254 -4.94 17.27 -1.48
N VAL A 255 -4.39 16.15 -1.97
CA VAL A 255 -3.85 16.03 -3.34
C VAL A 255 -4.92 15.96 -4.43
N GLY A 256 -6.20 15.80 -4.05
CA GLY A 256 -7.32 15.73 -5.00
C GLY A 256 -7.85 14.33 -5.31
N LYS A 257 -7.62 13.33 -4.44
CA LYS A 257 -8.16 11.95 -4.60
C LYS A 257 -9.69 11.95 -4.78
N SER A 258 -10.42 12.50 -3.81
CA SER A 258 -11.89 12.63 -3.88
C SER A 258 -12.34 13.55 -5.03
N THR A 259 -11.56 14.59 -5.37
CA THR A 259 -11.83 15.45 -6.53
C THR A 259 -11.75 14.68 -7.84
N LEU A 260 -10.75 13.81 -7.98
CA LEU A 260 -10.62 12.92 -9.14
C LEU A 260 -11.84 12.01 -9.24
N LEU A 261 -12.22 11.32 -8.17
CA LEU A 261 -13.40 10.44 -8.17
C LEU A 261 -14.68 11.18 -8.55
N ARG A 262 -14.90 12.40 -8.03
CA ARG A 262 -16.05 13.25 -8.42
C ARG A 262 -16.05 13.59 -9.90
N ILE A 263 -14.88 13.88 -10.48
CA ILE A 263 -14.76 14.17 -11.92
C ILE A 263 -15.02 12.91 -12.75
N LEU A 264 -14.43 11.77 -12.37
CA LEU A 264 -14.64 10.49 -13.07
C LEU A 264 -16.11 10.03 -13.00
N GLY A 265 -16.80 10.30 -11.89
CA GLY A 265 -18.22 10.00 -11.71
C GLY A 265 -19.17 11.04 -12.30
N GLY A 266 -18.67 12.09 -12.95
CA GLY A 266 -19.50 13.14 -13.57
C GLY A 266 -20.14 14.14 -12.59
N GLY A 267 -19.87 14.03 -11.28
CA GLY A 267 -20.38 14.95 -10.25
C GLY A 267 -19.63 16.28 -10.16
N LEU A 268 -18.50 16.42 -10.85
CA LEU A 268 -17.73 17.65 -10.95
C LEU A 268 -17.15 17.81 -12.36
N ALA A 269 -17.33 18.97 -12.98
CA ALA A 269 -16.73 19.26 -14.28
C ALA A 269 -15.20 19.40 -14.16
N PRO A 270 -14.41 18.82 -15.08
CA PRO A 270 -12.97 19.00 -15.08
C PRO A 270 -12.57 20.44 -15.45
N GLN A 271 -11.41 20.90 -14.97
CA GLN A 271 -10.83 22.18 -15.36
C GLN A 271 -10.27 22.13 -16.80
N ALA A 272 -9.78 20.97 -17.22
CA ALA A 272 -9.33 20.67 -18.58
C ALA A 272 -9.38 19.16 -18.84
N GLY A 273 -9.30 18.74 -20.11
CA GLY A 273 -9.37 17.34 -20.51
C GLY A 273 -10.80 16.80 -20.55
N THR A 274 -10.93 15.50 -20.75
CA THR A 274 -12.24 14.83 -20.89
C THR A 274 -12.29 13.51 -20.15
N VAL A 275 -13.51 13.11 -19.75
CA VAL A 275 -13.84 11.77 -19.28
C VAL A 275 -14.87 11.20 -20.25
N SER A 276 -14.63 9.98 -20.75
CA SER A 276 -15.55 9.26 -21.63
C SER A 276 -15.73 7.81 -21.19
N LEU A 277 -16.88 7.25 -21.56
CA LEU A 277 -17.25 5.87 -21.28
C LEU A 277 -17.44 5.12 -22.60
N ALA A 278 -17.07 3.85 -22.61
CA ALA A 278 -17.32 2.93 -23.70
C ALA A 278 -17.92 1.63 -23.14
N PRO A 279 -19.20 1.33 -23.37
CA PRO A 279 -20.17 2.13 -24.15
C PRO A 279 -20.58 3.43 -23.41
N ALA A 280 -21.15 4.39 -24.14
CA ALA A 280 -21.40 5.74 -23.63
C ALA A 280 -22.52 5.80 -22.56
N ASP A 281 -23.37 4.78 -22.52
CA ASP A 281 -24.48 4.59 -21.59
C ASP A 281 -24.09 3.74 -20.36
N ALA A 282 -22.80 3.38 -20.20
CA ALA A 282 -22.31 2.65 -19.04
C ALA A 282 -22.59 3.39 -17.73
N PHE A 283 -22.93 2.62 -16.69
CA PHE A 283 -23.33 3.15 -15.41
C PHE A 283 -22.15 3.22 -14.43
N VAL A 284 -21.78 4.44 -14.04
CA VAL A 284 -20.69 4.69 -13.09
C VAL A 284 -21.28 4.92 -11.70
N GLY A 285 -20.93 4.05 -10.76
CA GLY A 285 -21.30 4.20 -9.36
C GLY A 285 -20.22 4.94 -8.58
N TRP A 286 -20.64 5.83 -7.68
CA TRP A 286 -19.72 6.50 -6.77
C TRP A 286 -20.18 6.39 -5.32
N LEU A 287 -19.35 5.79 -4.49
CA LEU A 287 -19.51 5.75 -3.04
C LEU A 287 -18.58 6.79 -2.40
N PRO A 288 -19.11 7.92 -1.88
CA PRO A 288 -18.30 8.94 -1.23
C PRO A 288 -17.85 8.49 0.17
N GLN A 289 -16.76 9.10 0.66
CA GLN A 289 -16.18 8.85 1.98
C GLN A 289 -17.17 9.09 3.13
N GLU A 290 -17.94 10.17 3.08
CA GLU A 290 -18.95 10.45 4.10
C GLU A 290 -20.33 9.97 3.61
N HIS A 291 -20.94 9.11 4.41
CA HIS A 291 -22.34 8.74 4.25
C HIS A 291 -23.17 9.97 4.55
N GLU A 292 -23.52 10.75 3.52
CA GLU A 292 -24.44 11.86 3.67
C GLU A 292 -25.76 11.34 4.25
N ARG A 293 -26.00 11.64 5.53
CA ARG A 293 -27.21 11.26 6.27
C ARG A 293 -28.22 12.38 6.10
N VAL A 294 -29.04 12.27 5.06
CA VAL A 294 -30.09 13.26 4.83
C VAL A 294 -31.12 13.14 5.96
N PRO A 295 -31.43 14.24 6.70
CA PRO A 295 -32.43 14.19 7.75
C PRO A 295 -33.78 13.69 7.21
N GLY A 296 -34.35 12.67 7.86
CA GLY A 296 -35.61 12.06 7.44
C GLY A 296 -35.49 10.96 6.37
N GLU A 297 -34.29 10.72 5.82
CA GLU A 297 -34.06 9.62 4.88
C GLU A 297 -34.03 8.26 5.61
N THR A 298 -34.74 7.28 5.06
CA THR A 298 -34.81 5.91 5.58
C THR A 298 -33.66 5.07 5.04
N VAL A 299 -33.37 3.92 5.67
CA VAL A 299 -32.34 2.99 5.19
C VAL A 299 -32.62 2.54 3.75
N ALA A 300 -33.86 2.17 3.44
CA ALA A 300 -34.27 1.79 2.08
C ALA A 300 -34.12 2.96 1.09
N GLY A 301 -34.54 4.17 1.49
CA GLY A 301 -34.38 5.38 0.66
C GLY A 301 -32.92 5.70 0.36
N TYR A 302 -32.05 5.58 1.36
CA TYR A 302 -30.61 5.74 1.19
C TYR A 302 -30.04 4.72 0.19
N ILE A 303 -30.39 3.44 0.34
CA ILE A 303 -29.94 2.39 -0.59
C ILE A 303 -30.41 2.69 -2.00
N ALA A 304 -31.70 2.98 -2.20
CA ALA A 304 -32.26 3.28 -3.52
C ALA A 304 -31.61 4.50 -4.18
N ARG A 305 -31.30 5.54 -3.39
CA ARG A 305 -30.57 6.71 -3.88
C ARG A 305 -29.14 6.35 -4.29
N ARG A 306 -28.43 5.57 -3.47
CA ARG A 306 -27.02 5.23 -3.68
C ARG A 306 -26.79 4.21 -4.79
N THR A 307 -27.73 3.29 -5.02
CA THR A 307 -27.70 2.39 -6.18
C THR A 307 -28.12 3.09 -7.48
N GLY A 308 -28.64 4.32 -7.39
CA GLY A 308 -29.22 5.06 -8.50
C GLY A 308 -30.61 4.55 -8.94
N CYS A 309 -31.16 3.54 -8.26
CA CYS A 309 -32.48 3.01 -8.54
C CYS A 309 -33.58 4.07 -8.33
N ALA A 310 -33.45 4.95 -7.35
CA ALA A 310 -34.40 6.03 -7.11
C ALA A 310 -34.46 7.02 -8.29
N ALA A 311 -33.30 7.35 -8.88
CA ALA A 311 -33.24 8.23 -10.05
C ALA A 311 -33.81 7.54 -11.30
N ALA A 312 -33.49 6.25 -11.49
CA ALA A 312 -34.03 5.47 -12.59
C ALA A 312 -35.55 5.26 -12.47
N GLN A 313 -36.08 5.09 -11.25
CA GLN A 313 -37.52 5.03 -10.99
C GLN A 313 -38.20 6.34 -11.35
N ALA A 314 -37.68 7.47 -10.88
CA ALA A 314 -38.25 8.78 -11.18
C ALA A 314 -38.25 9.10 -12.68
N GLU A 315 -37.16 8.78 -13.39
CA GLU A 315 -37.09 8.96 -14.84
C GLU A 315 -38.10 8.07 -15.59
N MET A 316 -38.28 6.83 -15.13
CA MET A 316 -39.25 5.91 -15.70
C MET A 316 -40.70 6.38 -15.48
N ASP A 317 -41.01 6.83 -14.27
CA ASP A 317 -42.34 7.36 -13.93
C ASP A 317 -42.66 8.61 -14.77
N GLU A 318 -41.71 9.55 -14.90
CA GLU A 318 -41.87 10.74 -15.75
C GLU A 318 -42.06 10.37 -17.23
N ALA A 319 -41.27 9.41 -17.74
CA ALA A 319 -41.40 8.96 -19.12
C ALA A 319 -42.72 8.20 -19.37
N ALA A 320 -43.22 7.46 -18.38
CA ALA A 320 -44.51 6.77 -18.44
C ALA A 320 -45.69 7.77 -18.45
N GLU A 321 -45.62 8.81 -17.61
CA GLU A 321 -46.60 9.90 -17.61
C GLU A 321 -46.63 10.63 -18.96
N ALA A 322 -45.47 10.93 -19.55
CA ALA A 322 -45.38 11.56 -20.87
C ALA A 322 -45.90 10.67 -22.01
N LEU A 323 -45.76 9.35 -21.88
CA LEU A 323 -46.30 8.37 -22.84
C LEU A 323 -47.83 8.24 -22.74
N ALA A 324 -48.41 8.57 -21.58
CA ALA A 324 -49.85 8.54 -21.36
C ALA A 324 -50.59 9.76 -21.96
N ASP A 325 -49.87 10.75 -22.48
CA ASP A 325 -50.43 11.92 -23.17
C ASP A 325 -51.09 11.51 -24.51
N PRO A 326 -52.36 11.88 -24.78
CA PRO A 326 -53.01 11.61 -26.07
C PRO A 326 -52.30 12.19 -27.29
N ASP A 327 -51.49 13.24 -27.14
CA ASP A 327 -50.71 13.90 -28.21
C ASP A 327 -49.26 13.36 -28.29
N VAL A 328 -49.04 12.11 -27.88
CA VAL A 328 -47.71 11.49 -27.77
C VAL A 328 -46.90 11.55 -29.07
N THR A 329 -45.61 11.84 -28.92
CA THR A 329 -44.65 11.88 -30.03
C THR A 329 -43.77 10.64 -30.04
N ASP A 330 -43.22 10.26 -31.20
CA ASP A 330 -42.23 9.17 -31.31
C ASP A 330 -41.04 9.38 -30.35
N ALA A 331 -40.65 10.63 -30.11
CA ALA A 331 -39.60 11.00 -29.16
C ALA A 331 -39.94 10.63 -27.70
N ALA A 332 -41.22 10.70 -27.30
CA ALA A 332 -41.65 10.28 -25.96
C ALA A 332 -41.61 8.76 -25.81
N ALA A 333 -41.97 8.01 -26.85
CA ALA A 333 -41.84 6.56 -26.87
C ALA A 333 -40.36 6.12 -26.80
N ASP A 334 -39.46 6.79 -27.53
CA ASP A 334 -38.02 6.54 -27.46
C ASP A 334 -37.45 6.84 -26.06
N ARG A 335 -37.87 7.96 -25.45
CA ARG A 335 -37.49 8.32 -24.07
C ARG A 335 -37.96 7.26 -23.06
N TYR A 336 -39.19 6.77 -23.18
CA TYR A 336 -39.71 5.70 -22.33
C TYR A 336 -38.92 4.41 -22.49
N ASN A 337 -38.61 3.99 -23.72
CA ASN A 337 -37.81 2.78 -23.95
C ASN A 337 -36.39 2.90 -23.35
N ALA A 338 -35.76 4.07 -23.46
CA ALA A 338 -34.47 4.34 -22.84
C ALA A 338 -34.55 4.32 -21.31
N ALA A 339 -35.58 4.94 -20.72
CA ALA A 339 -35.82 4.97 -19.28
C ALA A 339 -36.11 3.57 -18.72
N LEU A 340 -36.94 2.77 -19.40
CA LEU A 340 -37.24 1.38 -19.05
C LEU A 340 -35.98 0.51 -19.08
N THR A 341 -35.15 0.67 -20.13
CA THR A 341 -33.87 -0.05 -20.25
C THR A 341 -32.96 0.29 -19.07
N ARG A 342 -32.84 1.58 -18.71
CA ARG A 342 -32.05 2.03 -17.56
C ARG A 342 -32.61 1.53 -16.23
N TRP A 343 -33.93 1.56 -16.06
CA TRP A 343 -34.62 1.07 -14.86
C TRP A 343 -34.36 -0.42 -14.63
N LEU A 344 -34.51 -1.25 -15.67
CA LEU A 344 -34.19 -2.68 -15.61
C LEU A 344 -32.70 -2.93 -15.35
N ALA A 345 -31.81 -2.21 -16.04
CA ALA A 345 -30.36 -2.34 -15.87
C ALA A 345 -29.90 -1.97 -14.45
N SER A 346 -30.49 -0.93 -13.85
CA SER A 346 -30.17 -0.50 -12.48
C SER A 346 -30.58 -1.52 -11.41
N GLY A 347 -31.49 -2.45 -11.73
CA GLY A 347 -32.06 -3.38 -10.76
C GLY A 347 -33.07 -2.71 -9.82
N ALA A 348 -33.71 -1.62 -10.25
CA ALA A 348 -34.76 -0.96 -9.49
C ALA A 348 -36.00 -1.85 -9.31
N ALA A 349 -36.31 -2.67 -10.32
CA ALA A 349 -37.46 -3.58 -10.34
C ALA A 349 -37.50 -4.61 -9.19
N ASP A 350 -36.32 -5.04 -8.72
CA ASP A 350 -36.16 -6.10 -7.73
C ASP A 350 -35.43 -5.61 -6.46
N LEU A 351 -35.23 -4.29 -6.30
CA LEU A 351 -34.43 -3.75 -5.21
C LEU A 351 -35.06 -4.05 -3.84
N ASP A 352 -36.34 -3.78 -3.67
CA ASP A 352 -37.05 -3.97 -2.40
C ASP A 352 -37.06 -5.42 -1.93
N GLU A 353 -37.02 -6.39 -2.85
CA GLU A 353 -36.94 -7.81 -2.53
C GLU A 353 -35.53 -8.23 -2.09
N ARG A 354 -34.48 -7.61 -2.64
CA ARG A 354 -33.08 -7.93 -2.34
C ARG A 354 -32.56 -7.27 -1.08
N VAL A 355 -33.06 -6.07 -0.74
CA VAL A 355 -32.59 -5.26 0.40
C VAL A 355 -32.60 -6.03 1.72
N PRO A 356 -33.70 -6.71 2.14
CA PRO A 356 -33.75 -7.38 3.43
C PRO A 356 -32.69 -8.48 3.57
N GLN A 357 -32.48 -9.27 2.52
CA GLN A 357 -31.48 -10.35 2.54
C GLN A 357 -30.06 -9.81 2.68
N VAL A 358 -29.69 -8.77 1.91
CA VAL A 358 -28.34 -8.19 1.98
C VAL A 358 -28.08 -7.51 3.32
N LEU A 359 -29.08 -6.84 3.90
CA LEU A 359 -28.95 -6.26 5.23
C LEU A 359 -28.76 -7.34 6.30
N ALA A 360 -29.52 -8.43 6.26
CA ALA A 360 -29.35 -9.56 7.17
C ALA A 360 -27.96 -10.21 7.03
N ASP A 361 -27.47 -10.40 5.80
CA ASP A 361 -26.14 -10.95 5.53
C ASP A 361 -25.01 -10.07 6.10
N LEU A 362 -25.27 -8.76 6.28
CA LEU A 362 -24.36 -7.80 6.90
C LEU A 362 -24.59 -7.65 8.42
N GLY A 363 -25.40 -8.52 9.02
CA GLY A 363 -25.73 -8.48 10.45
C GLY A 363 -26.57 -7.26 10.84
N LEU A 364 -27.30 -6.68 9.90
CA LEU A 364 -28.34 -5.69 10.14
C LEU A 364 -29.70 -6.39 10.01
N ASP A 365 -30.02 -7.24 10.99
CA ASP A 365 -31.31 -7.92 11.04
C ASP A 365 -32.42 -6.88 11.25
N MET A 366 -33.04 -6.48 10.14
CA MET A 366 -34.15 -5.55 10.09
C MET A 366 -35.39 -6.32 9.67
N ASP A 367 -36.23 -6.70 10.63
CA ASP A 367 -37.42 -7.51 10.36
C ASP A 367 -38.46 -6.75 9.49
N GLY A 368 -38.90 -7.37 8.39
CA GLY A 368 -39.95 -6.86 7.51
C GLY A 368 -39.67 -5.46 6.96
N ASP A 369 -40.65 -4.54 7.05
CA ASP A 369 -40.53 -3.17 6.52
C ASP A 369 -39.68 -2.24 7.43
N ALA A 370 -38.81 -2.79 8.28
CA ALA A 370 -38.00 -1.98 9.19
C ALA A 370 -37.00 -1.09 8.43
N ALA A 371 -36.43 -1.54 7.31
CA ALA A 371 -35.56 -0.72 6.47
C ALA A 371 -36.28 0.51 5.89
N GLN A 372 -37.60 0.42 5.67
CA GLN A 372 -38.43 1.53 5.18
C GLN A 372 -38.80 2.54 6.27
N ARG A 373 -38.62 2.21 7.55
CA ARG A 373 -39.02 3.05 8.69
C ARG A 373 -37.83 3.61 9.47
N THR A 374 -36.72 2.86 9.52
CA THR A 374 -35.53 3.27 10.26
C THR A 374 -34.81 4.38 9.53
N LEU A 375 -34.52 5.45 10.25
CA LEU A 375 -33.84 6.63 9.72
C LEU A 375 -32.33 6.44 9.71
N MET A 376 -31.66 6.88 8.64
CA MET A 376 -30.20 6.87 8.53
C MET A 376 -29.51 7.64 9.66
N THR A 377 -30.13 8.73 10.13
CA THR A 377 -29.62 9.55 11.23
C THR A 377 -29.65 8.85 12.59
N SER A 378 -30.42 7.77 12.74
CA SER A 378 -30.51 7.00 13.99
C SER A 378 -29.42 5.92 14.13
N LEU A 379 -28.71 5.59 13.05
CA LEU A 379 -27.71 4.53 13.03
C LEU A 379 -26.37 4.99 13.62
N SER A 380 -25.67 4.06 14.29
CA SER A 380 -24.27 4.25 14.65
C SER A 380 -23.36 4.37 13.40
N GLY A 381 -22.12 4.83 13.57
CA GLY A 381 -21.12 4.91 12.50
C GLY A 381 -20.97 3.60 11.72
N GLY A 382 -20.65 2.51 12.43
CA GLY A 382 -20.48 1.18 11.84
C GLY A 382 -21.75 0.59 11.22
N GLN A 383 -22.94 0.86 11.78
CA GLN A 383 -24.21 0.46 11.14
C GLN A 383 -24.44 1.22 9.83
N ALA A 384 -24.19 2.53 9.80
CA ALA A 384 -24.30 3.32 8.59
C ALA A 384 -23.28 2.87 7.52
N ALA A 385 -22.06 2.51 7.93
CA ALA A 385 -21.04 1.96 7.05
C ALA A 385 -21.47 0.62 6.43
N ARG A 386 -22.09 -0.27 7.21
CA ARG A 386 -22.69 -1.51 6.72
C ARG A 386 -23.85 -1.25 5.75
N VAL A 387 -24.70 -0.25 5.99
CA VAL A 387 -25.74 0.17 5.01
C VAL A 387 -25.10 0.71 3.72
N GLY A 388 -23.99 1.45 3.80
CA GLY A 388 -23.20 1.86 2.64
C GLY A 388 -22.66 0.66 1.84
N LEU A 389 -22.12 -0.33 2.54
CA LEU A 389 -21.70 -1.60 1.93
C LEU A 389 -22.89 -2.35 1.31
N ALA A 390 -24.06 -2.37 1.96
CA ALA A 390 -25.28 -2.95 1.39
C ALA A 390 -25.66 -2.29 0.07
N ALA A 391 -25.63 -0.95 0.02
CA ALA A 391 -25.90 -0.21 -1.21
C ALA A 391 -24.91 -0.57 -2.32
N LEU A 392 -23.63 -0.76 -1.98
CA LEU A 392 -22.62 -1.21 -2.93
C LEU A 392 -22.89 -2.64 -3.44
N LEU A 393 -23.18 -3.59 -2.55
CA LEU A 393 -23.48 -4.98 -2.90
C LEU A 393 -24.76 -5.12 -3.74
N LEU A 394 -25.74 -4.23 -3.52
CA LEU A 394 -27.01 -4.22 -4.26
C LEU A 394 -26.90 -3.51 -5.63
N SER A 395 -25.84 -2.73 -5.83
CA SER A 395 -25.63 -1.95 -7.04
C SER A 395 -25.28 -2.81 -8.25
N ARG A 396 -25.63 -2.31 -9.45
CA ARG A 396 -25.32 -2.93 -10.74
C ARG A 396 -24.46 -2.03 -11.63
N PHE A 397 -23.48 -1.36 -11.02
CA PHE A 397 -22.59 -0.45 -11.74
C PHE A 397 -21.62 -1.19 -12.66
N ASP A 398 -21.36 -0.62 -13.84
CA ASP A 398 -20.33 -1.11 -14.77
C ASP A 398 -18.93 -0.67 -14.36
N VAL A 399 -18.82 0.51 -13.75
CA VAL A 399 -17.60 1.05 -13.17
C VAL A 399 -17.91 1.54 -11.75
N VAL A 400 -17.09 1.16 -10.78
CA VAL A 400 -17.29 1.51 -9.37
C VAL A 400 -16.18 2.44 -8.90
N LEU A 401 -16.55 3.57 -8.33
CA LEU A 401 -15.67 4.55 -7.72
C LEU A 401 -15.87 4.51 -6.19
N LEU A 402 -14.83 4.16 -5.44
CA LEU A 402 -14.90 4.01 -3.98
C LEU A 402 -13.97 5.02 -3.30
N ASP A 403 -14.52 5.92 -2.48
CA ASP A 403 -13.72 6.89 -1.73
C ASP A 403 -13.66 6.49 -0.25
N GLU A 404 -12.51 5.96 0.20
CA GLU A 404 -12.28 5.43 1.55
C GLU A 404 -13.36 4.45 2.06
N PRO A 405 -13.66 3.38 1.30
CA PRO A 405 -14.75 2.44 1.64
C PRO A 405 -14.45 1.57 2.87
N THR A 406 -13.20 1.56 3.34
CA THR A 406 -12.73 0.76 4.47
C THR A 406 -13.02 1.40 5.83
N ASN A 407 -13.35 2.69 5.86
CA ASN A 407 -13.59 3.41 7.10
C ASN A 407 -14.83 2.88 7.83
N ASP A 408 -14.75 2.82 9.16
CA ASP A 408 -15.82 2.37 10.06
C ASP A 408 -16.30 0.92 9.82
N LEU A 409 -15.62 0.14 8.96
CA LEU A 409 -15.88 -1.28 8.79
C LEU A 409 -15.06 -2.10 9.78
N ASP A 410 -15.69 -3.14 10.32
CA ASP A 410 -14.97 -4.16 11.07
C ASP A 410 -14.37 -5.22 10.14
N LEU A 411 -13.67 -6.21 10.71
CA LEU A 411 -12.95 -7.23 9.92
C LEU A 411 -13.87 -8.03 8.97
N ASP A 412 -15.11 -8.33 9.38
CA ASP A 412 -16.10 -9.01 8.53
C ASP A 412 -16.57 -8.09 7.39
N GLY A 413 -16.88 -6.83 7.68
CA GLY A 413 -17.19 -5.84 6.65
C GLY A 413 -16.05 -5.65 5.64
N LEU A 414 -14.80 -5.60 6.10
CA LEU A 414 -13.61 -5.52 5.25
C LEU A 414 -13.46 -6.76 4.35
N GLU A 415 -13.65 -7.97 4.88
CA GLU A 415 -13.59 -9.21 4.09
C GLU A 415 -14.65 -9.26 3.00
N ARG A 416 -15.87 -8.78 3.29
CA ARG A 416 -16.95 -8.70 2.30
C ARG A 416 -16.66 -7.67 1.22
N LEU A 417 -16.11 -6.52 1.61
CA LEU A 417 -15.68 -5.50 0.67
C LEU A 417 -14.54 -6.01 -0.23
N GLU A 418 -13.54 -6.71 0.34
CA GLU A 418 -12.47 -7.39 -0.40
C GLU A 418 -13.06 -8.36 -1.43
N ALA A 419 -13.97 -9.25 -1.01
CA ALA A 419 -14.62 -10.21 -1.88
C ALA A 419 -15.40 -9.53 -3.01
N PHE A 420 -16.19 -8.49 -2.69
CA PHE A 420 -16.95 -7.73 -3.69
C PHE A 420 -16.03 -7.13 -4.76
N VAL A 421 -14.95 -6.45 -4.36
CA VAL A 421 -14.03 -5.81 -5.31
C VAL A 421 -13.30 -6.85 -6.18
N GLN A 422 -12.95 -8.01 -5.61
CA GLN A 422 -12.29 -9.08 -6.35
C GLN A 422 -13.21 -9.83 -7.33
N GLU A 423 -14.50 -9.93 -7.01
CA GLU A 423 -15.50 -10.62 -7.84
C GLU A 423 -16.12 -9.70 -8.91
N LEU A 424 -16.02 -8.38 -8.75
CA LEU A 424 -16.55 -7.42 -9.69
C LEU A 424 -15.85 -7.55 -11.06
N ARG A 425 -16.65 -7.73 -12.12
CA ARG A 425 -16.15 -7.83 -13.50
C ARG A 425 -15.88 -6.47 -14.14
N GLY A 426 -16.49 -5.42 -13.60
CA GLY A 426 -16.33 -4.03 -14.03
C GLY A 426 -14.97 -3.44 -13.70
N GLY A 427 -14.78 -2.17 -14.06
CA GLY A 427 -13.61 -1.40 -13.63
C GLY A 427 -13.82 -0.81 -12.23
N VAL A 428 -12.79 -0.81 -11.38
CA VAL A 428 -12.84 -0.19 -10.05
C VAL A 428 -11.78 0.89 -9.96
N VAL A 429 -12.16 2.06 -9.46
CA VAL A 429 -11.21 3.08 -8.98
C VAL A 429 -11.48 3.29 -7.49
N LEU A 430 -10.50 2.98 -6.65
CA LEU A 430 -10.67 3.08 -5.20
C LEU A 430 -9.59 3.97 -4.59
N VAL A 431 -10.00 4.77 -3.62
CA VAL A 431 -9.14 5.51 -2.71
C VAL A 431 -9.25 4.79 -1.37
N SER A 432 -8.13 4.40 -0.79
CA SER A 432 -8.11 3.82 0.55
C SER A 432 -6.77 4.08 1.21
N HIS A 433 -6.79 4.27 2.53
CA HIS A 433 -5.61 4.27 3.37
C HIS A 433 -5.30 2.89 3.99
N ASP A 434 -6.17 1.89 3.80
CA ASP A 434 -5.91 0.52 4.23
C ASP A 434 -4.94 -0.18 3.27
N ARG A 435 -3.73 -0.39 3.76
CA ARG A 435 -2.63 -0.98 3.00
C ARG A 435 -2.83 -2.45 2.67
N GLU A 436 -3.51 -3.20 3.53
CA GLU A 436 -3.76 -4.62 3.31
C GLU A 436 -4.85 -4.80 2.24
N PHE A 437 -5.90 -3.98 2.33
CA PHE A 437 -6.95 -3.90 1.32
C PHE A 437 -6.37 -3.53 -0.05
N LEU A 438 -5.51 -2.50 -0.12
CA LEU A 438 -4.80 -2.13 -1.34
C LEU A 438 -3.93 -3.27 -1.86
N ALA A 439 -3.17 -3.96 -0.99
CA ALA A 439 -2.31 -5.07 -1.38
C ALA A 439 -3.08 -6.26 -1.99
N ARG A 440 -4.29 -6.53 -1.49
CA ARG A 440 -5.12 -7.66 -1.93
C ARG A 440 -5.98 -7.37 -3.14
N CYS A 441 -6.45 -6.14 -3.29
CA CYS A 441 -7.45 -5.80 -4.31
C CYS A 441 -6.85 -5.12 -5.54
N VAL A 442 -5.85 -4.24 -5.36
CA VAL A 442 -5.40 -3.34 -6.43
C VAL A 442 -4.52 -4.06 -7.45
N THR A 443 -4.82 -3.86 -8.73
CA THR A 443 -4.01 -4.34 -9.86
C THR A 443 -3.06 -3.27 -10.40
N ARG A 444 -3.41 -1.99 -10.24
CA ARG A 444 -2.65 -0.82 -10.70
C ARG A 444 -2.77 0.33 -9.69
N VAL A 445 -1.69 1.06 -9.45
CA VAL A 445 -1.70 2.21 -8.53
C VAL A 445 -1.55 3.50 -9.33
N LEU A 446 -2.47 4.44 -9.15
CA LEU A 446 -2.33 5.83 -9.59
C LEU A 446 -1.82 6.65 -8.41
N GLU A 447 -0.57 7.10 -8.48
CA GLU A 447 0.00 8.04 -7.52
C GLU A 447 -0.26 9.47 -7.96
N LEU A 448 -0.87 10.26 -7.09
CA LEU A 448 -0.97 11.70 -7.21
C LEU A 448 0.06 12.34 -6.27
N ASP A 449 0.93 13.20 -6.82
CA ASP A 449 1.89 14.00 -6.05
C ASP A 449 1.75 15.48 -6.43
N LEU A 450 1.05 16.24 -5.58
CA LEU A 450 0.85 17.68 -5.74
C LEU A 450 2.17 18.47 -5.58
N ALA A 451 3.10 17.99 -4.76
CA ALA A 451 4.34 18.70 -4.51
C ALA A 451 5.26 18.65 -5.72
N GLN A 452 5.34 17.49 -6.38
CA GLN A 452 6.10 17.32 -7.61
C GLN A 452 5.28 17.69 -8.87
N ARG A 453 3.97 17.96 -8.72
CA ARG A 453 3.02 18.12 -9.83
C ARG A 453 3.10 16.94 -10.80
N THR A 454 3.14 15.73 -10.27
CA THR A 454 3.17 14.51 -11.09
C THR A 454 2.00 13.61 -10.78
N ASN A 455 1.54 12.91 -11.80
CA ASN A 455 0.66 11.77 -11.69
C ASN A 455 1.34 10.59 -12.41
N ARG A 456 1.34 9.41 -11.78
CA ARG A 456 2.01 8.23 -12.35
C ARG A 456 1.18 6.99 -12.11
N VAL A 457 1.06 6.15 -13.14
CA VAL A 457 0.37 4.87 -13.04
C VAL A 457 1.39 3.74 -13.01
N TYR A 458 1.38 2.99 -11.92
CA TYR A 458 2.22 1.83 -11.68
C TYR A 458 1.40 0.56 -11.89
N GLY A 459 1.95 -0.40 -12.64
CA GLY A 459 1.32 -1.70 -12.85
C GLY A 459 1.87 -2.77 -11.90
N GLY A 460 1.06 -3.78 -11.59
CA GLY A 460 1.52 -4.94 -10.80
C GLY A 460 1.10 -4.94 -9.33
N GLY A 461 0.09 -4.13 -9.00
CA GLY A 461 -0.51 -4.03 -7.66
C GLY A 461 0.28 -3.16 -6.69
N TYR A 462 -0.22 -3.07 -5.46
CA TYR A 462 0.29 -2.15 -4.46
C TYR A 462 1.72 -2.47 -3.99
N GLU A 463 2.07 -3.75 -3.84
CA GLU A 463 3.43 -4.15 -3.42
C GLU A 463 4.50 -3.79 -4.45
N ALA A 464 4.20 -3.97 -5.74
CA ALA A 464 5.10 -3.58 -6.82
C ALA A 464 5.31 -2.05 -6.82
N TYR A 465 4.24 -1.29 -6.59
CA TYR A 465 4.34 0.16 -6.41
C TYR A 465 5.25 0.55 -5.24
N LEU A 466 5.14 -0.11 -4.07
CA LEU A 466 6.01 0.16 -2.93
C LEU A 466 7.49 -0.15 -3.24
N GLU A 467 7.77 -1.30 -3.87
CA GLU A 467 9.12 -1.68 -4.29
C GLU A 467 9.72 -0.66 -5.28
N GLU A 468 8.94 -0.21 -6.26
CA GLU A 468 9.34 0.79 -7.25
C GLU A 468 9.55 2.18 -6.62
N ARG A 469 8.61 2.63 -5.78
CA ARG A 469 8.71 3.89 -5.02
C ARG A 469 9.95 3.92 -4.15
N ALA A 470 10.24 2.84 -3.43
CA ALA A 470 11.44 2.72 -2.61
C ALA A 470 12.72 2.77 -3.46
N THR A 471 12.70 2.20 -4.66
CA THR A 471 13.83 2.23 -5.59
C THR A 471 14.07 3.63 -6.15
N LEU A 472 13.01 4.31 -6.59
CA LEU A 472 13.07 5.70 -7.04
C LEU A 472 13.56 6.63 -5.93
N ARG A 473 13.08 6.44 -4.69
CA ARG A 473 13.54 7.20 -3.52
C ARG A 473 15.04 7.00 -3.25
N ARG A 474 15.54 5.76 -3.26
CA ARG A 474 16.97 5.49 -3.07
C ARG A 474 17.81 6.15 -4.15
N GLN A 475 17.41 6.03 -5.42
CA GLN A 475 18.11 6.66 -6.54
C GLN A 475 18.11 8.19 -6.44
N ALA A 476 16.99 8.79 -6.03
CA ALA A 476 16.92 10.24 -5.80
C ALA A 476 17.83 10.67 -4.66
N ARG A 477 17.90 9.88 -3.58
CA ARG A 477 18.78 10.12 -2.43
C ARG A 477 20.25 10.03 -2.80
N GLU A 478 20.65 8.98 -3.51
CA GLU A 478 22.02 8.81 -4.01
C GLU A 478 22.44 9.98 -4.90
N LYS A 479 21.59 10.39 -5.85
CA LYS A 479 21.84 11.57 -6.70
C LYS A 479 22.01 12.86 -5.90
N TYR A 480 21.19 13.07 -4.89
CA TYR A 480 21.30 14.24 -4.03
C TYR A 480 22.56 14.21 -3.17
N GLU A 481 22.93 13.06 -2.60
CA GLU A 481 24.14 12.90 -1.80
C GLU A 481 25.39 13.14 -2.66
N GLU A 482 25.43 12.59 -3.87
CA GLU A 482 26.49 12.88 -4.85
C GLU A 482 26.57 14.38 -5.19
N PHE A 483 25.42 15.02 -5.43
CA PHE A 483 25.35 16.47 -5.67
C PHE A 483 25.84 17.28 -4.45
N ALA A 484 25.38 16.92 -3.25
CA ALA A 484 25.72 17.62 -2.01
C ALA A 484 27.21 17.50 -1.69
N GLU A 485 27.79 16.31 -1.84
CA GLU A 485 29.23 16.07 -1.69
C GLU A 485 30.04 16.86 -2.71
N GLN A 486 29.67 16.83 -3.99
CA GLN A 486 30.33 17.60 -5.06
C GLN A 486 30.27 19.10 -4.80
N LYS A 487 29.09 19.61 -4.39
CA LYS A 487 28.90 21.01 -4.02
C LYS A 487 29.76 21.39 -2.81
N GLN A 488 29.80 20.55 -1.78
CA GLN A 488 30.60 20.78 -0.58
C GLN A 488 32.11 20.76 -0.89
N ASP A 489 32.59 19.81 -1.69
CA ASP A 489 33.98 19.75 -2.15
C ASP A 489 34.37 21.01 -2.93
N LEU A 490 33.56 21.42 -3.92
CA LEU A 490 33.83 22.63 -4.68
C LEU A 490 33.81 23.90 -3.83
N VAL A 491 32.84 24.02 -2.90
CA VAL A 491 32.75 25.15 -1.96
C VAL A 491 33.96 25.17 -1.01
N SER A 492 34.37 24.02 -0.48
CA SER A 492 35.53 23.91 0.40
C SER A 492 36.82 24.30 -0.33
N ARG A 493 37.05 23.79 -1.54
CA ARG A 493 38.21 24.14 -2.38
C ARG A 493 38.21 25.62 -2.74
N ALA A 494 37.05 26.19 -3.09
CA ALA A 494 36.93 27.63 -3.38
C ALA A 494 37.25 28.47 -2.13
N ARG A 495 36.81 28.04 -0.94
CA ARG A 495 37.13 28.69 0.33
C ARG A 495 38.62 28.62 0.65
N THR A 496 39.24 27.44 0.58
CA THR A 496 40.69 27.25 0.78
C THR A 496 41.50 28.10 -0.22
N GLN A 497 41.08 28.15 -1.48
CA GLN A 497 41.74 28.96 -2.51
C GLN A 497 41.63 30.46 -2.21
N ARG A 498 40.47 30.95 -1.74
CA ARG A 498 40.32 32.35 -1.29
C ARG A 498 41.19 32.66 -0.07
N GLU A 499 41.23 31.75 0.91
CA GLU A 499 42.05 31.90 2.11
C GLU A 499 43.54 31.96 1.74
N TRP A 500 44.04 31.05 0.88
CA TRP A 500 45.40 31.08 0.34
C TRP A 500 45.70 32.33 -0.50
N SER A 501 44.75 32.80 -1.32
CA SER A 501 44.91 34.05 -2.06
C SER A 501 45.04 35.24 -1.10
N SER A 502 44.24 35.29 -0.05
CA SER A 502 44.27 36.40 0.93
C SER A 502 45.52 36.39 1.81
N GLN A 503 45.98 35.21 2.24
CA GLN A 503 47.22 35.05 3.02
C GLN A 503 48.47 35.21 2.17
N GLY A 504 48.46 34.72 0.93
CA GLY A 504 49.55 34.87 -0.03
C GLY A 504 49.79 36.35 -0.39
N VAL A 505 48.71 37.11 -0.63
CA VAL A 505 48.80 38.56 -0.88
C VAL A 505 49.28 39.32 0.37
N ARG A 506 48.76 39.00 1.57
CA ARG A 506 49.21 39.62 2.83
C ARG A 506 50.68 39.33 3.14
N ASN A 507 51.13 38.08 2.97
CA ASN A 507 52.53 37.72 3.21
C ASN A 507 53.48 38.32 2.16
N ALA A 508 53.04 38.43 0.91
CA ALA A 508 53.80 39.12 -0.14
C ALA A 508 53.94 40.63 0.15
N MET A 509 52.88 41.29 0.62
CA MET A 509 52.92 42.72 1.04
C MET A 509 53.81 42.95 2.27
N LYS A 510 53.86 42.00 3.21
CA LYS A 510 54.62 42.12 4.47
C LYS A 510 56.14 41.88 4.30
N LYS A 511 56.56 41.05 3.33
CA LYS A 511 57.97 40.67 3.12
C LYS A 511 58.74 41.54 2.12
N SER A 512 58.09 42.42 1.36
CA SER A 512 58.78 43.34 0.45
C SER A 512 58.04 44.68 0.34
N PRO A 513 58.47 45.72 1.09
CA PRO A 513 57.95 47.08 0.94
C PRO A 513 58.57 47.84 -0.26
N ASP A 514 59.35 47.16 -1.10
CA ASP A 514 60.15 47.78 -2.15
C ASP A 514 59.33 48.07 -3.42
N ASN A 515 59.53 49.25 -4.00
CA ASN A 515 58.67 49.88 -5.00
C ASN A 515 59.02 49.48 -6.46
N ASP A 516 59.70 48.34 -6.64
CA ASP A 516 60.18 47.88 -7.93
C ASP A 516 59.02 47.51 -8.88
N LYS A 517 58.99 48.18 -10.03
CA LYS A 517 57.94 48.08 -11.06
C LYS A 517 57.82 46.66 -11.61
N LEU A 518 58.93 45.93 -11.73
CA LEU A 518 58.95 44.57 -12.26
C LEU A 518 58.32 43.57 -11.29
N ARG A 519 58.59 43.70 -9.98
CA ARG A 519 57.98 42.84 -8.93
C ARG A 519 56.50 43.15 -8.72
N ARG A 520 56.07 44.42 -8.84
CA ARG A 520 54.64 44.78 -8.82
C ARG A 520 53.87 44.09 -9.94
N LYS A 521 54.41 44.10 -11.16
CA LYS A 521 53.76 43.47 -12.32
C LYS A 521 53.67 41.94 -12.16
N ALA A 522 54.73 41.30 -11.65
CA ALA A 522 54.70 39.88 -11.34
C ALA A 522 53.67 39.52 -10.25
N ASN A 523 53.57 40.33 -9.19
CA ASN A 523 52.60 40.11 -8.12
C ASN A 523 51.14 40.38 -8.56
N SER A 524 50.90 41.36 -9.44
CA SER A 524 49.57 41.58 -10.02
C SER A 524 49.15 40.43 -10.93
N GLU A 525 50.06 39.95 -11.79
CA GLU A 525 49.80 38.80 -12.68
C GLU A 525 49.53 37.50 -11.89
N LEU A 526 50.24 37.28 -10.78
CA LEU A 526 49.98 36.15 -9.89
C LEU A 526 48.61 36.29 -9.20
N SER A 527 48.26 37.47 -8.70
CA SER A 527 46.96 37.73 -8.05
C SER A 527 45.80 37.58 -9.03
N GLU A 528 45.97 38.03 -10.27
CA GLU A 528 44.99 37.92 -11.34
C GLU A 528 44.76 36.45 -11.75
N LYS A 529 45.83 35.66 -11.88
CA LYS A 529 45.74 34.21 -12.10
C LYS A 529 45.02 33.49 -10.95
N GLN A 530 45.23 33.91 -9.71
CA GLN A 530 44.55 33.33 -8.54
C GLN A 530 43.07 33.71 -8.51
N ALA A 531 42.74 34.98 -8.80
CA ALA A 531 41.35 35.45 -8.92
C ALA A 531 40.60 34.74 -10.06
N GLN A 532 41.28 34.47 -11.18
CA GLN A 532 40.71 33.73 -12.30
C GLN A 532 40.37 32.28 -11.91
N LYS A 533 41.21 31.61 -11.11
CA LYS A 533 40.93 30.26 -10.58
C LYS A 533 39.71 30.26 -9.65
N VAL A 534 39.60 31.23 -8.75
CA VAL A 534 38.42 31.37 -7.86
C VAL A 534 37.14 31.58 -8.68
N ARG A 535 37.16 32.48 -9.67
CA ARG A 535 36.01 32.71 -10.57
C ARG A 535 35.62 31.48 -11.39
N GLN A 536 36.59 30.69 -11.86
CA GLN A 536 36.31 29.43 -12.55
C GLN A 536 35.61 28.42 -11.62
N MET A 537 36.00 28.35 -10.35
CA MET A 537 35.35 27.48 -9.37
C MET A 537 33.95 27.96 -9.01
N GLU A 538 33.76 29.26 -8.79
CA GLU A 538 32.43 29.87 -8.57
C GLU A 538 31.50 29.61 -9.77
N SER A 539 32.01 29.73 -10.99
CA SER A 539 31.24 29.42 -12.20
C SER A 539 30.89 27.94 -12.32
N ARG A 540 31.75 27.02 -11.86
CA ARG A 540 31.42 25.58 -11.79
C ARG A 540 30.33 25.30 -10.76
N ILE A 541 30.39 25.95 -9.60
CA ILE A 541 29.34 25.85 -8.57
C ILE A 541 28.00 26.35 -9.10
N ALA A 542 27.99 27.46 -9.84
CA ALA A 542 26.77 28.04 -10.43
C ALA A 542 26.21 27.23 -11.61
N ARG A 543 27.00 26.35 -12.23
CA ARG A 543 26.60 25.49 -13.36
C ARG A 543 26.21 24.08 -12.93
N LEU A 544 26.38 23.73 -11.66
CA LEU A 544 25.89 22.47 -11.12
C LEU A 544 24.36 22.47 -11.21
N GLU A 545 23.82 21.46 -11.89
CA GLU A 545 22.38 21.23 -11.95
C GLU A 545 21.87 20.99 -10.53
N GLU A 546 20.95 21.85 -10.08
CA GLU A 546 20.42 21.77 -8.72
C GLU A 546 19.54 20.53 -8.59
N VAL A 547 19.97 19.59 -7.76
CA VAL A 547 19.18 18.40 -7.43
C VAL A 547 18.35 18.74 -6.20
N GLU A 548 17.03 18.68 -6.32
CA GLU A 548 16.12 18.86 -5.19
C GLU A 548 16.41 17.81 -4.11
N GLU A 549 16.45 18.25 -2.85
CA GLU A 549 16.62 17.34 -1.71
C GLU A 549 15.39 16.42 -1.61
N PRO A 550 15.55 15.09 -1.72
CA PRO A 550 14.45 14.17 -1.48
C PRO A 550 13.97 14.36 -0.04
N ARG A 551 12.65 14.40 0.15
CA ARG A 551 12.06 14.52 1.48
C ARG A 551 12.67 13.49 2.43
N LYS A 552 13.23 13.96 3.53
CA LYS A 552 13.77 13.10 4.58
C LYS A 552 12.60 12.39 5.26
N GLU A 553 12.53 11.08 5.09
CA GLU A 553 11.74 10.22 5.97
C GLU A 553 12.29 10.41 7.38
N TRP A 554 11.47 11.04 8.21
CA TRP A 554 11.85 11.37 9.56
C TRP A 554 11.61 10.15 10.46
N ARG A 555 12.61 9.74 11.24
CA ARG A 555 12.49 8.70 12.26
C ARG A 555 12.09 9.36 13.57
N LEU A 556 10.94 8.97 14.10
CA LEU A 556 10.39 9.50 15.34
C LEU A 556 10.99 8.76 16.54
N GLU A 557 11.65 9.48 17.44
CA GLU A 557 12.08 8.95 18.74
C GLU A 557 11.10 9.42 19.82
N PHE A 558 10.10 8.58 20.11
CA PHE A 558 9.06 8.84 21.11
C PHE A 558 9.50 8.37 22.49
N THR A 559 10.46 9.05 23.11
CA THR A 559 10.91 8.67 24.45
C THR A 559 10.12 9.41 25.52
N ILE A 560 9.25 8.71 26.23
CA ILE A 560 8.64 9.25 27.45
C ILE A 560 9.59 9.00 28.63
N GLY A 561 9.74 10.02 29.50
CA GLY A 561 10.61 9.93 30.66
C GLY A 561 10.29 8.69 31.51
N ALA A 562 11.34 7.91 31.81
CA ALA A 562 11.37 6.66 32.55
C ALA A 562 10.03 6.21 33.15
N ALA A 563 9.34 5.30 32.45
CA ALA A 563 8.20 4.59 33.01
C ALA A 563 8.59 3.86 34.31
N PRO A 564 7.71 3.77 35.32
CA PRO A 564 7.88 2.86 36.45
C PRO A 564 8.17 1.43 35.97
N ARG A 565 8.83 0.61 36.81
CA ARG A 565 9.19 -0.79 36.49
C ARG A 565 8.03 -1.54 35.82
N SER A 566 8.29 -2.34 34.78
CA SER A 566 7.24 -3.00 33.97
C SER A 566 6.32 -3.96 34.74
N SER A 567 6.65 -4.30 35.98
CA SER A 567 5.80 -5.08 36.89
C SER A 567 4.76 -4.26 37.66
N SER A 568 4.71 -2.93 37.51
CA SER A 568 3.68 -2.12 38.17
C SER A 568 2.36 -2.21 37.41
N VAL A 569 1.31 -2.66 38.11
CA VAL A 569 -0.07 -2.63 37.61
C VAL A 569 -0.48 -1.19 37.29
N VAL A 570 -1.11 -0.98 36.14
CA VAL A 570 -1.70 0.29 35.67
C VAL A 570 -3.20 0.30 35.94
N ALA A 571 -3.90 -0.70 35.41
CA ALA A 571 -5.35 -0.84 35.52
C ALA A 571 -5.73 -2.30 35.77
N THR A 572 -6.85 -2.53 36.48
CA THR A 572 -7.40 -3.86 36.76
C THR A 572 -8.91 -3.85 36.69
N LEU A 573 -9.48 -4.85 36.04
CA LEU A 573 -10.88 -5.24 36.10
C LEU A 573 -10.95 -6.62 36.76
N ASN A 574 -11.82 -6.79 37.75
CA ASN A 574 -12.06 -8.06 38.42
C ASN A 574 -13.55 -8.37 38.39
N ASP A 575 -13.92 -9.40 37.63
CA ASP A 575 -15.30 -9.85 37.37
C ASP A 575 -16.23 -8.69 37.01
N ALA A 576 -15.69 -7.70 36.29
CA ALA A 576 -16.38 -6.45 36.00
C ALA A 576 -17.47 -6.67 34.96
N VAL A 577 -18.69 -6.20 35.25
CA VAL A 577 -19.83 -6.23 34.32
C VAL A 577 -20.27 -4.79 34.05
N PHE A 578 -20.46 -4.44 32.78
CA PHE A 578 -20.95 -3.14 32.34
C PHE A 578 -22.22 -3.32 31.50
N ARG A 579 -23.31 -2.66 31.87
CA ARG A 579 -24.61 -2.70 31.19
C ARG A 579 -24.88 -1.36 30.51
N GLN A 580 -25.28 -1.41 29.24
CA GLN A 580 -25.64 -0.25 28.43
C GLN A 580 -26.90 -0.53 27.63
N GLY A 581 -28.05 -0.09 28.16
CA GLY A 581 -29.35 -0.44 27.59
C GLY A 581 -29.54 -1.95 27.54
N GLY A 582 -29.76 -2.51 26.34
CA GLY A 582 -29.87 -3.96 26.13
C GLY A 582 -28.54 -4.71 26.01
N PHE A 583 -27.41 -4.01 25.95
CA PHE A 583 -26.08 -4.61 25.78
C PHE A 583 -25.37 -4.82 27.13
N THR A 584 -24.65 -5.94 27.28
CA THR A 584 -23.85 -6.24 28.49
C THR A 584 -22.45 -6.68 28.09
N LEU A 585 -21.43 -6.06 28.68
CA LEU A 585 -20.03 -6.48 28.62
C LEU A 585 -19.62 -7.11 29.96
N GLY A 586 -19.27 -8.38 29.98
CA GLY A 586 -18.70 -9.07 31.15
C GLY A 586 -19.33 -10.43 31.49
N PRO A 587 -18.86 -11.07 32.56
CA PRO A 587 -17.81 -10.62 33.48
C PRO A 587 -16.42 -10.55 32.83
N VAL A 588 -15.66 -9.50 33.12
CA VAL A 588 -14.30 -9.28 32.58
C VAL A 588 -13.29 -9.21 33.73
N SER A 589 -12.27 -10.07 33.66
CA SER A 589 -11.15 -10.11 34.61
C SER A 589 -9.83 -9.92 33.85
N LEU A 590 -9.29 -8.70 33.87
CA LEU A 590 -8.13 -8.28 33.09
C LEU A 590 -7.23 -7.34 33.88
N GLN A 591 -5.94 -7.37 33.59
CA GLN A 591 -4.93 -6.48 34.17
C GLN A 591 -4.07 -5.88 33.07
N VAL A 592 -3.79 -4.58 33.17
CA VAL A 592 -2.82 -3.86 32.34
C VAL A 592 -1.63 -3.51 33.21
N ASN A 593 -0.42 -3.81 32.77
CA ASN A 593 0.84 -3.49 33.43
C ASN A 593 1.57 -2.33 32.73
N ALA A 594 2.49 -1.69 33.44
CA ALA A 594 3.30 -0.63 32.86
C ALA A 594 4.22 -1.18 31.75
N GLY A 595 4.30 -0.46 30.63
CA GLY A 595 5.09 -0.87 29.47
C GLY A 595 4.47 -2.01 28.64
N GLU A 596 3.31 -2.54 29.06
CA GLU A 596 2.61 -3.59 28.33
C GLU A 596 1.88 -3.01 27.11
N ARG A 597 2.02 -3.66 25.96
CA ARG A 597 1.43 -3.24 24.68
C ARG A 597 0.32 -4.22 24.32
N ILE A 598 -0.92 -3.75 24.34
CA ILE A 598 -2.12 -4.60 24.21
C ILE A 598 -2.88 -4.19 22.96
N GLY A 599 -3.04 -5.13 22.02
CA GLY A 599 -3.91 -4.96 20.86
C GLY A 599 -5.33 -5.40 21.21
N ILE A 600 -6.33 -4.58 20.92
CA ILE A 600 -7.75 -4.85 21.18
C ILE A 600 -8.48 -4.90 19.85
N THR A 601 -9.09 -6.05 19.55
CA THR A 601 -9.83 -6.30 18.29
C THR A 601 -11.23 -6.81 18.59
N GLY A 602 -12.15 -6.68 17.63
CA GLY A 602 -13.54 -7.13 17.81
C GLY A 602 -14.51 -6.40 16.88
N PRO A 603 -15.67 -6.98 16.54
CA PRO A 603 -16.63 -6.34 15.65
C PRO A 603 -17.17 -5.02 16.22
N ASN A 604 -17.77 -4.22 15.35
CA ASN A 604 -18.41 -2.98 15.80
C ASN A 604 -19.57 -3.30 16.75
N GLY A 605 -19.69 -2.53 17.83
CA GLY A 605 -20.68 -2.80 18.88
C GLY A 605 -20.33 -3.94 19.84
N ALA A 606 -19.17 -4.61 19.70
CA ALA A 606 -18.77 -5.71 20.59
C ALA A 606 -18.48 -5.28 22.05
N GLY A 607 -18.32 -3.98 22.30
CA GLY A 607 -18.04 -3.42 23.64
C GLY A 607 -16.61 -2.88 23.84
N LYS A 608 -15.80 -2.71 22.79
CA LYS A 608 -14.42 -2.18 22.86
C LYS A 608 -14.32 -0.84 23.61
N SER A 609 -15.12 0.15 23.21
CA SER A 609 -15.13 1.46 23.87
C SER A 609 -15.69 1.41 25.30
N THR A 610 -16.53 0.42 25.62
CA THR A 610 -17.00 0.17 26.99
C THR A 610 -15.89 -0.45 27.84
N LEU A 611 -15.14 -1.41 27.29
CA LEU A 611 -13.95 -1.98 27.93
C LEU A 611 -12.91 -0.89 28.23
N LEU A 612 -12.60 -0.03 27.25
CA LEU A 612 -11.70 1.10 27.44
C LEU A 612 -12.20 2.05 28.54
N ARG A 613 -13.48 2.46 28.52
CA ARG A 613 -14.02 3.33 29.57
C ARG A 613 -13.92 2.70 30.97
N GLY A 614 -14.11 1.39 31.09
CA GLY A 614 -13.90 0.66 32.34
C GLY A 614 -12.45 0.67 32.80
N LEU A 615 -11.51 0.33 31.91
CA LEU A 615 -10.07 0.31 32.20
C LEU A 615 -9.52 1.69 32.57
N LEU A 616 -10.03 2.74 31.93
CA LEU A 616 -9.62 4.13 32.14
C LEU A 616 -10.36 4.80 33.31
N GLY A 617 -11.18 4.06 34.07
CA GLY A 617 -11.92 4.56 35.23
C GLY A 617 -13.00 5.59 34.90
N ARG A 618 -13.41 5.71 33.64
CA ARG A 618 -14.46 6.65 33.18
C ARG A 618 -15.86 6.11 33.36
N GLN A 619 -16.00 4.79 33.47
CA GLN A 619 -17.24 4.12 33.76
C GLN A 619 -16.99 3.13 34.91
N ALA A 620 -17.77 3.23 35.98
CA ALA A 620 -17.80 2.22 37.03
C ALA A 620 -18.57 0.98 36.53
N PRO A 621 -18.12 -0.24 36.89
CA PRO A 621 -18.88 -1.43 36.55
C PRO A 621 -20.14 -1.53 37.41
N ASP A 622 -21.19 -2.12 36.85
CA ASP A 622 -22.44 -2.43 37.56
C ASP A 622 -22.24 -3.57 38.57
N GLU A 623 -21.34 -4.52 38.25
CA GLU A 623 -20.92 -5.61 39.14
C GLU A 623 -19.40 -5.82 39.05
N GLY A 624 -18.78 -6.36 40.10
CA GLY A 624 -17.33 -6.55 40.16
C GLY A 624 -16.58 -5.28 40.56
N MET A 625 -15.29 -5.20 40.20
CA MET A 625 -14.42 -4.08 40.57
C MET A 625 -13.60 -3.59 39.38
N ALA A 626 -13.39 -2.27 39.31
CA ALA A 626 -12.44 -1.62 38.40
C ALA A 626 -11.52 -0.71 39.21
N ALA A 627 -10.21 -0.77 38.97
CA ALA A 627 -9.22 0.03 39.65
C ALA A 627 -8.18 0.58 38.65
N LEU A 628 -7.98 1.89 38.69
CA LEU A 628 -6.92 2.60 37.98
C LEU A 628 -5.94 3.18 39.02
N ARG A 629 -4.64 3.00 38.81
CA ARG A 629 -3.63 3.49 39.76
C ARG A 629 -3.46 5.01 39.67
N SER A 630 -3.21 5.65 40.80
CA SER A 630 -3.14 7.13 40.91
C SER A 630 -1.96 7.78 40.19
N SER A 631 -0.90 7.02 39.89
CA SER A 631 0.27 7.50 39.15
C SER A 631 0.11 7.39 37.62
N VAL A 632 -1.07 6.96 37.14
CA VAL A 632 -1.32 6.76 35.72
C VAL A 632 -1.70 8.10 35.07
N GLN A 633 -0.98 8.47 34.02
CA GLN A 633 -1.26 9.61 33.15
C GLN A 633 -1.65 9.07 31.78
N ILE A 634 -2.94 9.15 31.48
CA ILE A 634 -3.53 8.65 30.23
C ILE A 634 -3.42 9.74 29.16
N GLY A 635 -3.04 9.34 27.95
CA GLY A 635 -3.07 10.17 26.77
C GLY A 635 -3.80 9.49 25.63
N GLU A 636 -4.74 10.21 25.04
CA GLU A 636 -5.46 9.81 23.83
C GLU A 636 -5.03 10.69 22.66
N ILE A 637 -4.65 10.05 21.54
CA ILE A 637 -4.22 10.80 20.35
C ILE A 637 -5.36 11.68 19.83
N ASP A 638 -6.58 11.17 19.76
CA ASP A 638 -7.70 11.94 19.22
C ASP A 638 -8.08 13.12 20.11
N GLN A 639 -7.99 12.95 21.44
CA GLN A 639 -8.15 14.07 22.35
C GLN A 639 -7.05 15.12 22.13
N ALA A 640 -5.78 14.71 22.01
CA ALA A 640 -4.68 15.64 21.74
C ALA A 640 -4.86 16.39 20.41
N ARG A 641 -5.30 15.69 19.35
CA ARG A 641 -5.62 16.30 18.04
C ARG A 641 -6.76 17.30 18.14
N SER A 642 -7.80 17.01 18.92
CA SER A 642 -8.95 17.92 19.09
C SER A 642 -8.59 19.24 19.79
N LEU A 643 -7.51 19.26 20.58
CA LEU A 643 -6.97 20.47 21.22
C LEU A 643 -6.13 21.31 20.25
N LEU A 644 -5.68 20.71 19.14
CA LEU A 644 -4.87 21.32 18.11
C LEU A 644 -5.76 21.67 16.92
N VAL A 645 -6.56 22.71 17.10
CA VAL A 645 -7.47 23.27 16.08
C VAL A 645 -7.45 24.79 16.11
N GLY A 646 -7.81 25.41 14.99
CA GLY A 646 -7.98 26.85 14.86
C GLY A 646 -6.89 27.54 14.04
N THR A 647 -7.08 28.85 13.90
CA THR A 647 -6.24 29.72 13.05
C THR A 647 -4.99 30.26 13.75
N VAL A 648 -4.79 29.89 15.02
CA VAL A 648 -3.65 30.31 15.84
C VAL A 648 -2.40 29.51 15.44
N PRO A 649 -1.20 30.11 15.45
CA PRO A 649 0.04 29.39 15.16
C PRO A 649 0.28 28.19 16.09
N LEU A 650 0.78 27.09 15.54
CA LEU A 650 1.06 25.85 16.29
C LEU A 650 1.87 26.08 17.56
N ALA A 651 2.95 26.88 17.50
CA ALA A 651 3.75 27.19 18.69
C ALA A 651 2.92 27.78 19.81
N ALA A 652 2.06 28.76 19.50
CA ALA A 652 1.28 29.49 20.48
C ALA A 652 0.21 28.59 21.11
N VAL A 653 -0.45 27.74 20.31
CA VAL A 653 -1.38 26.74 20.83
C VAL A 653 -0.65 25.75 21.75
N PHE A 654 0.52 25.26 21.33
CA PHE A 654 1.31 24.32 22.13
C PHE A 654 1.80 24.95 23.44
N GLU A 655 2.35 26.17 23.40
CA GLU A 655 2.76 26.94 24.58
C GLU A 655 1.61 27.18 25.57
N ALA A 656 0.38 27.38 25.07
CA ALA A 656 -0.80 27.49 25.93
C ALA A 656 -1.20 26.16 26.59
N LEU A 657 -0.90 25.02 25.95
CA LEU A 657 -1.25 23.69 26.43
C LEU A 657 -0.20 23.08 27.38
N VAL A 658 1.02 23.61 27.39
CA VAL A 658 2.15 23.25 28.28
C VAL A 658 2.87 24.50 28.81
N PRO A 659 2.19 25.34 29.62
CA PRO A 659 2.71 26.64 30.08
C PRO A 659 3.98 26.54 30.94
N GLU A 660 4.25 25.36 31.50
CA GLU A 660 5.47 25.05 32.26
C GLU A 660 6.74 24.93 31.40
N MET A 661 6.61 24.71 30.09
CA MET A 661 7.74 24.57 29.16
C MET A 661 8.17 25.92 28.59
N ALA A 662 9.49 26.16 28.49
CA ALA A 662 9.98 27.37 27.83
C ALA A 662 9.74 27.30 26.31
N SER A 663 9.48 28.45 25.66
CA SER A 663 9.26 28.53 24.20
C SER A 663 10.37 27.87 23.36
N GLY A 664 11.62 27.95 23.82
CA GLY A 664 12.75 27.26 23.18
C GLY A 664 12.67 25.73 23.27
N GLU A 665 12.18 25.21 24.39
CA GLU A 665 11.97 23.77 24.62
C GLU A 665 10.78 23.26 23.82
N VAL A 666 9.68 24.03 23.73
CA VAL A 666 8.53 23.73 22.87
C VAL A 666 8.97 23.60 21.41
N ARG A 667 9.73 24.57 20.89
CA ARG A 667 10.27 24.49 19.52
C ARG A 667 11.22 23.31 19.34
N THR A 668 12.03 23.02 20.35
CA THR A 668 12.95 21.87 20.31
C THR A 668 12.17 20.56 20.27
N LEU A 669 11.11 20.43 21.07
CA LEU A 669 10.23 19.27 21.08
C LEU A 669 9.49 19.13 19.75
N LEU A 670 8.82 20.16 19.27
CA LEU A 670 8.17 20.15 17.96
C LEU A 670 9.15 19.79 16.83
N ALA A 671 10.37 20.32 16.87
CA ALA A 671 11.42 19.98 15.93
C ALA A 671 11.88 18.52 16.04
N LYS A 672 11.93 17.96 17.26
CA LYS A 672 12.10 16.51 17.44
C LYS A 672 11.02 15.76 16.71
N PHE A 673 9.77 16.26 16.72
CA PHE A 673 8.63 15.71 15.98
C PHE A 673 8.59 16.03 14.46
N GLY A 674 9.69 16.54 13.91
CA GLY A 674 9.77 16.93 12.51
C GLY A 674 8.92 18.16 12.15
N LEU A 675 8.44 18.92 13.15
CA LEU A 675 7.68 20.16 12.99
C LEU A 675 8.63 21.33 13.22
N ARG A 676 9.19 21.88 12.13
CA ARG A 676 10.25 22.91 12.17
C ARG A 676 9.66 24.31 12.02
N ALA A 677 10.53 25.31 11.80
CA ALA A 677 10.16 26.73 11.76
C ALA A 677 9.06 27.08 10.75
N ASP A 678 9.00 26.33 9.64
CA ASP A 678 7.97 26.38 8.62
C ASP A 678 6.59 25.91 9.12
N HIS A 679 6.54 24.99 10.08
CA HIS A 679 5.30 24.46 10.66
C HIS A 679 4.85 25.25 11.90
N VAL A 680 5.80 25.58 12.76
CA VAL A 680 5.56 26.13 14.10
C VAL A 680 4.83 27.48 14.04
N ASN A 681 5.05 28.27 12.99
CA ASN A 681 4.44 29.59 12.81
C ASN A 681 3.16 29.55 11.97
N ARG A 682 2.78 28.39 11.42
CA ARG A 682 1.56 28.25 10.61
C ARG A 682 0.33 28.06 11.49
N PRO A 683 -0.83 28.58 11.07
CA PRO A 683 -2.12 28.23 11.67
C PRO A 683 -2.31 26.71 11.75
N VAL A 684 -2.86 26.22 12.84
CA VAL A 684 -3.04 24.77 13.06
C VAL A 684 -3.99 24.15 12.01
N ASP A 685 -5.00 24.89 11.56
CA ASP A 685 -5.93 24.42 10.52
C ASP A 685 -5.28 24.23 9.14
N GLU A 686 -4.11 24.83 8.91
CA GLU A 686 -3.34 24.61 7.67
C GLU A 686 -2.45 23.35 7.74
N LEU A 687 -2.27 22.78 8.93
CA LEU A 687 -1.44 21.59 9.11
C LEU A 687 -2.14 20.36 8.51
N SER A 688 -1.35 19.53 7.84
CA SER A 688 -1.85 18.24 7.36
C SER A 688 -2.32 17.36 8.54
N PRO A 689 -3.25 16.40 8.33
CA PRO A 689 -3.66 15.46 9.39
C PRO A 689 -2.48 14.72 10.02
N GLY A 690 -1.46 14.37 9.23
CA GLY A 690 -0.20 13.80 9.73
C GLY A 690 0.61 14.78 10.59
N GLU A 691 0.75 16.04 10.18
CA GLU A 691 1.38 17.09 10.99
C GLU A 691 0.66 17.31 12.33
N ARG A 692 -0.69 17.34 12.32
CA ARG A 692 -1.49 17.45 13.54
C ARG A 692 -1.33 16.24 14.47
N THR A 693 -1.22 15.05 13.90
CA THR A 693 -0.99 13.82 14.69
C THR A 693 0.39 13.83 15.32
N ARG A 694 1.42 14.28 14.60
CA ARG A 694 2.77 14.47 15.14
C ARG A 694 2.78 15.52 16.25
N ALA A 695 2.07 16.62 16.09
CA ALA A 695 1.92 17.64 17.13
C ALA A 695 1.15 17.08 18.35
N GLY A 696 0.12 16.26 18.13
CA GLY A 696 -0.60 15.57 19.19
C GLY A 696 0.29 14.63 19.99
N LEU A 697 1.09 13.79 19.31
CA LEU A 697 2.10 12.95 19.95
C LEU A 697 3.10 13.79 20.75
N ALA A 698 3.61 14.88 20.17
CA ALA A 698 4.50 15.80 20.89
C ALA A 698 3.88 16.32 22.19
N LEU A 699 2.59 16.68 22.15
CA LEU A 699 1.85 17.14 23.32
C LEU A 699 1.72 16.03 24.38
N LEU A 700 1.45 14.79 23.97
CA LEU A 700 1.37 13.65 24.89
C LEU A 700 2.72 13.37 25.56
N GLN A 701 3.83 13.49 24.81
CA GLN A 701 5.18 13.36 25.38
C GLN A 701 5.49 14.49 26.36
N ALA A 702 5.15 15.74 26.01
CA ALA A 702 5.35 16.90 26.89
C ALA A 702 4.62 16.73 28.23
N ARG A 703 3.42 16.14 28.19
CA ARG A 703 2.59 15.88 29.37
C ARG A 703 3.02 14.67 30.19
N GLY A 704 4.03 13.91 29.76
CA GLY A 704 4.55 12.76 30.52
C GLY A 704 3.63 11.52 30.54
N VAL A 705 2.76 11.37 29.54
CA VAL A 705 1.77 10.28 29.45
C VAL A 705 2.43 8.89 29.55
N ASN A 706 2.02 8.07 30.50
CA ASN A 706 2.56 6.72 30.68
C ASN A 706 1.61 5.58 30.24
N VAL A 707 0.38 5.94 29.82
CA VAL A 707 -0.57 5.05 29.14
C VAL A 707 -1.08 5.74 27.88
N LEU A 708 -0.71 5.23 26.72
CA LEU A 708 -1.18 5.69 25.43
C LEU A 708 -2.38 4.86 24.99
N VAL A 709 -3.51 5.52 24.69
CA VAL A 709 -4.72 4.88 24.15
C VAL A 709 -4.95 5.37 22.74
N LEU A 710 -5.04 4.41 21.82
CA LEU A 710 -5.28 4.64 20.40
C LEU A 710 -6.57 3.93 20.03
N ASP A 711 -7.60 4.70 19.68
CA ASP A 711 -8.89 4.16 19.21
C ASP A 711 -9.04 4.50 17.72
N GLU A 712 -8.90 3.49 16.86
CA GLU A 712 -8.85 3.62 15.39
C GLU A 712 -7.92 4.75 14.90
N PRO A 713 -6.64 4.75 15.30
CA PRO A 713 -5.75 5.89 15.10
C PRO A 713 -5.39 6.14 13.62
N THR A 714 -5.64 5.17 12.75
CA THR A 714 -5.44 5.28 11.30
C THR A 714 -6.55 6.07 10.61
N ASN A 715 -7.68 6.29 11.29
CA ASN A 715 -8.79 7.05 10.73
C ASN A 715 -8.33 8.48 10.38
N HIS A 716 -8.60 8.88 9.13
CA HIS A 716 -8.26 10.17 8.56
C HIS A 716 -6.74 10.45 8.42
N LEU A 717 -5.89 9.44 8.62
CA LEU A 717 -4.47 9.51 8.31
C LEU A 717 -4.21 9.05 6.89
N ASP A 718 -3.27 9.71 6.21
CA ASP A 718 -2.75 9.17 4.96
C ASP A 718 -1.68 8.09 5.23
N LEU A 719 -1.31 7.36 4.17
CA LEU A 719 -0.34 6.27 4.25
C LEU A 719 0.99 6.70 4.90
N GLU A 720 1.46 7.91 4.61
CA GLU A 720 2.70 8.44 5.18
C GLU A 720 2.55 8.70 6.68
N ALA A 721 1.41 9.28 7.12
CA ALA A 721 1.13 9.50 8.52
C ALA A 721 0.93 8.19 9.31
N ILE A 722 0.35 7.15 8.71
CA ILE A 722 0.23 5.81 9.32
C ILE A 722 1.63 5.23 9.56
N GLU A 723 2.50 5.22 8.55
CA GLU A 723 3.88 4.74 8.68
C GLU A 723 4.66 5.51 9.75
N GLN A 724 4.45 6.83 9.86
CA GLN A 724 5.07 7.66 10.89
C GLN A 724 4.55 7.32 12.30
N LEU A 725 3.25 7.07 12.45
CA LEU A 725 2.66 6.65 13.71
C LEU A 725 3.23 5.29 14.15
N GLU A 726 3.34 4.33 13.24
CA GLU A 726 3.93 3.01 13.55
C GLU A 726 5.35 3.13 14.08
N GLN A 727 6.18 3.95 13.45
CA GLN A 727 7.55 4.22 13.91
C GLN A 727 7.57 4.90 15.29
N ALA A 728 6.64 5.82 15.53
CA ALA A 728 6.47 6.47 16.82
C ALA A 728 6.21 5.45 17.92
N LEU A 729 5.26 4.55 17.66
CA LEU A 729 4.83 3.54 18.62
C LEU A 729 5.95 2.54 18.89
N GLU A 730 6.77 2.19 17.91
CA GLU A 730 7.86 1.25 18.09
C GLU A 730 8.91 1.70 19.12
N THR A 731 9.08 3.01 19.29
CA THR A 731 10.00 3.59 20.28
C THR A 731 9.33 3.95 21.60
N TYR A 732 8.02 3.70 21.75
CA TYR A 732 7.27 4.00 22.96
C TYR A 732 7.43 2.92 24.03
N ASP A 733 7.95 3.31 25.20
CA ASP A 733 8.21 2.41 26.33
C ASP A 733 7.07 2.34 27.36
N GLY A 734 6.01 3.14 27.19
CA GLY A 734 4.86 3.14 28.10
C GLY A 734 3.83 2.05 27.78
N ALA A 735 2.78 1.97 28.60
CA ALA A 735 1.70 1.04 28.32
C ALA A 735 0.87 1.52 27.11
N LEU A 736 0.56 0.62 26.18
CA LEU A 736 -0.17 0.93 24.95
C LEU A 736 -1.47 0.13 24.90
N LEU A 737 -2.60 0.79 24.74
CA LEU A 737 -3.88 0.18 24.39
C LEU A 737 -4.21 0.56 22.94
N LEU A 738 -4.02 -0.36 22.00
CA LEU A 738 -4.28 -0.15 20.57
C LEU A 738 -5.57 -0.85 20.16
N VAL A 739 -6.64 -0.09 19.97
CA VAL A 739 -7.85 -0.54 19.28
C VAL A 739 -7.71 -0.15 17.80
N THR A 740 -7.65 -1.15 16.93
CA THR A 740 -7.67 -0.89 15.48
C THR A 740 -8.19 -2.07 14.69
N HIS A 741 -8.81 -1.78 13.55
CA HIS A 741 -9.13 -2.75 12.51
C HIS A 741 -8.02 -2.92 11.45
N ASP A 742 -6.98 -2.09 11.46
CA ASP A 742 -5.86 -2.17 10.50
C ASP A 742 -4.98 -3.39 10.80
N ARG A 743 -5.08 -4.38 9.93
CA ARG A 743 -4.34 -5.65 10.01
C ARG A 743 -2.82 -5.44 9.94
N ARG A 744 -2.35 -4.54 9.07
CA ARG A 744 -0.92 -4.24 8.95
C ARG A 744 -0.40 -3.51 10.18
N MET A 745 -1.18 -2.60 10.76
CA MET A 745 -0.77 -1.91 11.98
C MET A 745 -0.64 -2.89 13.15
N LEU A 746 -1.57 -3.83 13.30
CA LEU A 746 -1.51 -4.88 14.33
C LEU A 746 -0.31 -5.84 14.18
N ASP A 747 0.17 -6.03 12.96
CA ASP A 747 1.34 -6.86 12.66
C ASP A 747 2.66 -6.08 12.74
N THR A 748 2.64 -4.78 12.43
CA THR A 748 3.83 -3.91 12.44
C THR A 748 4.13 -3.40 13.85
N VAL A 749 3.11 -3.02 14.61
CA VAL A 749 3.25 -2.54 15.99
C VAL A 749 3.37 -3.74 16.93
N ARG A 750 4.51 -3.86 17.62
CA ARG A 750 4.70 -4.95 18.59
C ARG A 750 3.66 -4.86 19.72
N THR A 751 2.87 -5.91 19.84
CA THR A 751 1.92 -6.12 20.95
C THR A 751 2.36 -7.34 21.75
N ASP A 752 2.34 -7.22 23.08
CA ASP A 752 2.67 -8.30 24.01
C ASP A 752 1.47 -9.23 24.22
N ARG A 753 0.25 -8.68 24.15
CA ARG A 753 -1.01 -9.41 24.31
C ARG A 753 -2.05 -8.93 23.32
N ARG A 754 -2.96 -9.83 22.95
CA ARG A 754 -4.10 -9.51 22.07
C ARG A 754 -5.40 -9.88 22.77
N TRP A 755 -6.28 -8.90 22.92
CA TRP A 755 -7.63 -9.08 23.44
C TRP A 755 -8.62 -9.05 22.29
N GLN A 756 -9.43 -10.10 22.20
CA GLN A 756 -10.56 -10.17 21.29
C GLN A 756 -11.84 -9.90 22.09
N VAL A 757 -12.56 -8.85 21.71
CA VAL A 757 -13.86 -8.49 22.28
C VAL A 757 -14.94 -8.96 21.32
N GLN A 758 -15.82 -9.85 21.76
CA GLN A 758 -16.89 -10.39 20.93
C GLN A 758 -18.11 -10.70 21.80
N ASP A 759 -19.30 -10.28 21.35
CA ASP A 759 -20.58 -10.54 22.01
C ASP A 759 -20.59 -10.20 23.51
N GLY A 760 -19.97 -9.07 23.87
CA GLY A 760 -19.87 -8.64 25.26
C GLY A 760 -18.92 -9.46 26.13
N ARG A 761 -18.05 -10.28 25.53
CA ARG A 761 -17.00 -11.05 26.23
C ARG A 761 -15.63 -10.63 25.75
N VAL A 762 -14.63 -10.79 26.62
CA VAL A 762 -13.23 -10.54 26.28
C VAL A 762 -12.44 -11.82 26.46
N THR A 763 -11.70 -12.22 25.42
CA THR A 763 -10.80 -13.37 25.43
C THR A 763 -9.40 -12.93 25.04
N GLU A 764 -8.39 -13.49 25.70
CA GLU A 764 -6.99 -13.27 25.36
C GLU A 764 -6.51 -14.35 24.38
N ARG A 765 -5.78 -13.94 23.32
CA ARG A 765 -5.23 -14.83 22.29
C ARG A 765 -3.72 -14.94 22.35
#